data_AF-A0A359M235-F1
#
_entry.id   AF-A0A359M235-F1
#
_cell.length_a   1.000
_cell.length_b   1.000
_cell.length_c   1.000
_cell.angle_alpha   90.00
_cell.angle_beta   90.00
_cell.angle_gamma   90.00
#
_symmetry.space_group_name_H-M   'P 1'
#
loop_
_entity.id
_entity.type
_entity.pdbx_description
1 polymer ?
#
loop_
_entity_poly.entity_id
_entity_poly.type
_entity_poly.pdbx_seq_one_letter_code
_entity_poly.pdbx_strand_id
1 'polypeptide(L)'
;MWCKTLSIRVCLAVGFLSALSAQNFRSYRTVAEITSHRSGEPLSLVGGDFDEDGVRDLVVLYGSGRQGTAVLMPAPAPISYLPLGKAGAKPASQRSASSPGRQFTLDLPDRPEFAAPLDWNGDRHSDVLFGSAGSRQVWIALGDGQGALASPQPVDLPGSLVSMAVEESDARERVVLTVERPNGPARLLFQGFEQWREEAGDAPALPSPAVGDSRSAVLSELPGRASRAVIAAGSVRLESNTGACGTDPVPSSVCMIVNDPSDKPDGDLRDGLCRVRDNPGGPLTFNCTLRAALEQAAFNNAQDLITHIIFSRQVVAVDVIDLGLPAITAPVFIDGSTAPGGFVALDGRLAFRAGAGFVVNSPNVHIRGFQITRFPVGVESRAGQPVALTALTVDLDPDNPNASSKTGTTCVRGTGLLIGTPAEADRVVLMNCGRGLVLNGNGGSVRNTVIGFFPDGTTPASTFFDAVEIADSVGARLGTPEPNGGNVIGQCRNEGCSAVTIVTRNLPVAGVRVENNFIGVNRLGTVSFQGNGRGISLFSTGNPESALGVNIGGDQPLSGNVVSGHKREGIFVQSSLNTQIQGNLIGLSPDGNAALGNGLAGLVIRGASRAIVGGPSPVMRNVISGNGAAAPSFGLDFQATASVVQGNYIGLDKSGTRAIPNTGGGVAIMPFNAVSGSILGGDRPELGNIVSGNSGPGVRLGDLVSAPVGFTARNNRIGVSPDGLLSLPNSGEGILATMSPSLVIEQNLVSGNRSHGLDIGGEGGFVRGNLVGLSPAGVPLGNGGDGVRLGRDARGVTITANSIFFNGGDGIRATDRALDNGFFANAIFRNAGLGLSQVRGPFLTATVNEARTSGASTAIRAAASGLLGLPAGTAYFYASEECDPSGFGEGQSFLGSVDFVPSSGAASILFSAPQNLAGRFITANLTAPTGGLLRSGVFSNCQAVAGLPCASDVTAQVRIERSGFRFNRVTGRWTQSVVLTNLGPDLTDGVSLLIGSLNSAATLFQPSGTANCFGPPTPFRQAASRLASGEQVLITLEFINPSNAAIAYVPRVVAGAGER
;
A
#
# COMPACT_ATOMS: atom_id res chain seq x y z
N MET A 1 7.31 -25.47 30.00
CA MET A 1 7.18 -26.06 31.36
C MET A 1 5.76 -26.54 31.71
N TRP A 2 4.78 -26.57 30.77
CA TRP A 2 3.40 -27.04 31.01
C TRP A 2 3.02 -28.37 30.29
N CYS A 3 3.99 -29.07 29.68
CA CYS A 3 3.75 -30.37 29.02
C CYS A 3 3.90 -31.58 29.97
N LYS A 4 3.42 -31.48 31.22
CA LYS A 4 3.44 -32.63 32.16
C LYS A 4 2.05 -33.21 32.47
N THR A 5 0.97 -32.62 31.94
CA THR A 5 -0.40 -33.04 32.29
C THR A 5 -1.38 -33.20 31.11
N LEU A 6 -0.97 -32.94 29.86
CA LEU A 6 -1.78 -33.22 28.66
C LEU A 6 -1.16 -34.35 27.83
N SER A 7 -1.97 -35.31 27.38
CA SER A 7 -1.52 -36.42 26.53
C SER A 7 -1.02 -35.94 25.16
N ILE A 8 0.01 -36.62 24.63
CA ILE A 8 0.81 -36.29 23.43
C ILE A 8 -0.02 -36.01 22.16
N ARG A 9 -1.26 -36.51 22.06
CA ARG A 9 -2.14 -36.39 20.88
C ARG A 9 -2.55 -34.94 20.53
N VAL A 10 -2.46 -33.98 21.46
CA VAL A 10 -2.85 -32.56 21.23
C VAL A 10 -1.65 -31.64 20.99
N CYS A 11 -0.42 -32.04 21.34
CA CYS A 11 0.76 -31.19 21.15
C CYS A 11 1.11 -30.91 19.68
N LEU A 12 0.74 -31.80 18.76
CA LEU A 12 0.99 -31.63 17.32
C LEU A 12 0.05 -30.60 16.65
N ALA A 13 -1.13 -30.34 17.22
CA ALA A 13 -2.03 -29.28 16.74
C ALA A 13 -1.78 -27.93 17.44
N VAL A 14 -1.34 -27.93 18.71
CA VAL A 14 -1.02 -26.70 19.46
C VAL A 14 0.34 -26.07 19.02
N GLY A 15 1.15 -26.80 18.26
CA GLY A 15 2.32 -26.23 17.55
C GLY A 15 1.97 -25.12 16.55
N PHE A 16 0.69 -24.96 16.21
CA PHE A 16 0.17 -23.85 15.39
C PHE A 16 -0.22 -22.60 16.20
N LEU A 17 -0.13 -22.60 17.54
CA LEU A 17 -0.50 -21.45 18.40
C LEU A 17 0.58 -21.02 19.40
N SER A 18 1.81 -21.55 19.32
CA SER A 18 2.91 -21.16 20.22
C SER A 18 3.62 -19.86 19.82
N ALA A 19 2.86 -18.80 19.52
CA ALA A 19 3.37 -17.45 19.27
C ALA A 19 2.62 -16.36 20.06
N LEU A 20 2.01 -16.70 21.20
CA LEU A 20 1.50 -15.73 22.17
C LEU A 20 2.28 -15.84 23.49
N SER A 21 2.83 -14.72 23.93
CA SER A 21 3.74 -14.62 25.06
C SER A 21 3.09 -15.07 26.38
N ALA A 22 3.95 -15.52 27.30
CA ALA A 22 3.60 -16.01 28.62
C ALA A 22 3.06 -14.94 29.62
N GLN A 23 2.46 -13.85 29.16
CA GLN A 23 1.96 -12.79 30.04
C GLN A 23 0.43 -12.53 30.01
N ASN A 24 -0.33 -13.04 29.04
CA ASN A 24 -1.80 -12.83 29.00
C ASN A 24 -2.67 -14.07 29.31
N PHE A 25 -2.07 -15.23 29.61
CA PHE A 25 -2.80 -16.45 30.01
C PHE A 25 -3.28 -16.48 31.47
N ARG A 26 -3.54 -15.32 32.08
CA ARG A 26 -4.16 -15.26 33.43
C ARG A 26 -5.69 -15.32 33.42
N SER A 27 -6.33 -15.25 32.25
CA SER A 27 -7.79 -15.16 32.14
C SER A 27 -8.49 -16.48 31.74
N TYR A 28 -7.78 -17.51 31.32
CA TYR A 28 -8.37 -18.79 30.89
C TYR A 28 -8.10 -19.90 31.90
N ARG A 29 -8.83 -19.88 33.02
CA ARG A 29 -8.87 -20.95 34.02
C ARG A 29 -9.71 -22.17 33.58
N THR A 30 -10.42 -22.10 32.46
CA THR A 30 -11.52 -23.03 32.13
C THR A 30 -11.17 -24.24 31.24
N VAL A 31 -10.09 -24.22 30.44
CA VAL A 31 -9.73 -25.41 29.62
C VAL A 31 -9.27 -26.58 30.50
N ALA A 32 -8.62 -26.28 31.63
CA ALA A 32 -8.29 -27.28 32.65
C ALA A 32 -9.54 -27.77 33.42
N GLU A 33 -10.59 -26.94 33.55
CA GLU A 33 -11.85 -27.34 34.18
C GLU A 33 -12.69 -28.25 33.24
N ILE A 34 -12.73 -27.97 31.94
CA ILE A 34 -13.47 -28.79 30.96
C ILE A 34 -12.83 -30.17 30.77
N THR A 35 -11.50 -30.26 30.72
CA THR A 35 -10.78 -31.54 30.65
C THR A 35 -10.83 -32.35 31.94
N SER A 36 -11.13 -31.71 33.08
CA SER A 36 -11.25 -32.40 34.37
C SER A 36 -12.61 -33.06 34.63
N HIS A 37 -13.67 -32.67 33.90
CA HIS A 37 -15.06 -33.09 34.20
C HIS A 37 -15.71 -34.00 33.15
N ARG A 38 -15.15 -34.17 31.94
CA ARG A 38 -15.66 -35.14 30.95
C ARG A 38 -14.51 -35.86 30.26
N SER A 39 -14.41 -37.17 30.49
CA SER A 39 -13.39 -38.10 30.00
C SER A 39 -13.51 -38.40 28.50
N GLY A 40 -13.35 -37.39 27.65
CA GLY A 40 -13.43 -37.51 26.19
C GLY A 40 -12.08 -37.44 25.47
N GLU A 41 -11.83 -38.31 24.49
CA GLU A 41 -10.66 -38.22 23.60
C GLU A 41 -10.96 -37.27 22.44
N PRO A 42 -10.05 -36.37 22.03
CA PRO A 42 -10.22 -35.57 20.82
C PRO A 42 -10.15 -36.48 19.58
N LEU A 43 -11.14 -36.39 18.68
CA LEU A 43 -11.30 -37.29 17.52
C LEU A 43 -11.26 -36.56 16.17
N SER A 44 -11.74 -35.33 16.09
CA SER A 44 -11.71 -34.53 14.86
C SER A 44 -11.66 -33.04 15.18
N LEU A 45 -11.29 -32.23 14.18
CA LEU A 45 -11.21 -30.77 14.29
C LEU A 45 -11.71 -30.12 13.00
N VAL A 46 -12.28 -28.93 13.13
CA VAL A 46 -12.79 -28.12 12.02
C VAL A 46 -12.33 -26.68 12.21
N GLY A 47 -11.81 -26.06 11.14
CA GLY A 47 -11.43 -24.65 11.13
C GLY A 47 -12.34 -23.84 10.22
N GLY A 48 -12.87 -22.74 10.73
CA GLY A 48 -13.83 -21.85 10.05
C GLY A 48 -13.92 -20.52 10.78
N ASP A 49 -14.40 -19.48 10.12
CA ASP A 49 -14.70 -18.19 10.77
C ASP A 49 -16.13 -18.29 11.31
N PHE A 50 -16.27 -18.73 12.57
CA PHE A 50 -17.57 -19.09 13.13
C PHE A 50 -18.26 -17.89 13.81
N ASP A 51 -17.51 -16.85 14.14
CA ASP A 51 -18.02 -15.57 14.66
C ASP A 51 -17.91 -14.38 13.69
N GLU A 52 -17.52 -14.65 12.44
CA GLU A 52 -17.42 -13.70 11.33
C GLU A 52 -16.52 -12.49 11.60
N ASP A 53 -15.51 -12.65 12.46
CA ASP A 53 -14.58 -11.59 12.82
C ASP A 53 -13.43 -11.41 11.81
N GLY A 54 -13.40 -12.26 10.76
CA GLY A 54 -12.39 -12.27 9.72
C GLY A 54 -11.14 -13.08 10.08
N VAL A 55 -11.12 -13.70 11.25
CA VAL A 55 -10.10 -14.65 11.72
C VAL A 55 -10.72 -16.05 11.76
N ARG A 56 -9.94 -17.08 11.45
CA ARG A 56 -10.43 -18.47 11.54
C ARG A 56 -10.36 -18.96 12.98
N ASP A 57 -11.49 -19.40 13.50
CA ASP A 57 -11.62 -20.12 14.76
C ASP A 57 -11.38 -21.62 14.59
N LEU A 58 -11.33 -22.32 15.73
CA LEU A 58 -11.14 -23.76 15.80
C LEU A 58 -12.24 -24.43 16.62
N VAL A 59 -12.94 -25.40 16.02
CA VAL A 59 -13.82 -26.33 16.74
C VAL A 59 -13.09 -27.65 16.94
N VAL A 60 -12.96 -28.09 18.19
CA VAL A 60 -12.41 -29.41 18.54
C VAL A 60 -13.52 -30.32 19.02
N LEU A 61 -13.60 -31.51 18.44
CA LEU A 61 -14.66 -32.48 18.65
C LEU A 61 -14.11 -33.68 19.44
N TYR A 62 -14.64 -33.89 20.63
CA TYR A 62 -14.25 -34.95 21.56
C TYR A 62 -15.28 -36.09 21.52
N GLY A 63 -14.85 -37.33 21.69
CA GLY A 63 -15.72 -38.49 21.86
C GLY A 63 -15.56 -39.11 23.25
N SER A 64 -16.69 -39.47 23.87
CA SER A 64 -16.75 -40.24 25.12
C SER A 64 -17.80 -41.34 24.99
N GLY A 65 -17.35 -42.59 24.77
CA GLY A 65 -18.25 -43.70 24.46
C GLY A 65 -18.95 -43.52 23.09
N ARG A 66 -20.28 -43.62 23.06
CA ARG A 66 -21.13 -43.42 21.86
C ARG A 66 -21.60 -41.97 21.64
N GLN A 67 -21.18 -41.04 22.49
CA GLN A 67 -21.54 -39.61 22.40
C GLN A 67 -20.28 -38.76 22.27
N GLY A 68 -20.44 -37.48 21.94
CA GLY A 68 -19.34 -36.54 21.81
C GLY A 68 -19.61 -35.16 22.40
N THR A 69 -18.62 -34.28 22.31
CA THR A 69 -18.73 -32.88 22.73
C THR A 69 -17.90 -32.01 21.80
N ALA A 70 -18.48 -30.93 21.27
CA ALA A 70 -17.78 -29.89 20.52
C ALA A 70 -17.37 -28.73 21.43
N VAL A 71 -16.16 -28.21 21.24
CA VAL A 71 -15.66 -27.01 21.91
C VAL A 71 -15.13 -26.05 20.86
N LEU A 72 -15.75 -24.87 20.73
CA LEU A 72 -15.20 -23.77 19.93
C LEU A 72 -14.14 -23.02 20.73
N MET A 73 -13.00 -22.78 20.11
CA MET A 73 -11.92 -21.94 20.60
C MET A 73 -11.80 -20.74 19.67
N PRO A 74 -12.33 -19.57 20.07
CA PRO A 74 -12.20 -18.36 19.26
C PRO A 74 -10.73 -17.97 19.17
N ALA A 75 -10.28 -17.59 17.96
CA ALA A 75 -8.96 -17.02 17.81
C ALA A 75 -8.93 -15.63 18.47
N PRO A 76 -7.83 -15.20 19.12
CA PRO A 76 -7.77 -13.84 19.63
C PRO A 76 -7.76 -12.87 18.43
N ALA A 77 -8.82 -12.07 18.29
CA ALA A 77 -8.85 -10.95 17.35
C ALA A 77 -7.57 -10.10 17.44
N PRO A 78 -7.04 -9.56 16.33
CA PRO A 78 -6.00 -8.54 16.40
C PRO A 78 -6.51 -7.38 17.27
N ILE A 79 -5.81 -7.09 18.36
CA ILE A 79 -6.16 -6.01 19.28
C ILE A 79 -6.02 -4.69 18.52
N SER A 80 -7.12 -4.19 17.95
CA SER A 80 -7.19 -2.85 17.35
C SER A 80 -8.41 -2.09 17.82
N TYR A 81 -8.78 -2.16 19.11
CA TYR A 81 -9.61 -1.15 19.77
C TYR A 81 -9.35 -1.17 21.29
N LEU A 82 -8.63 -0.17 21.82
CA LEU A 82 -9.10 0.71 22.90
C LEU A 82 -7.97 1.64 23.43
N PRO A 83 -8.30 2.91 23.75
CA PRO A 83 -7.37 3.97 24.15
C PRO A 83 -7.08 3.98 25.66
N LEU A 84 -5.84 4.30 26.03
CA LEU A 84 -5.45 4.66 27.41
C LEU A 84 -4.53 5.91 27.32
N GLY A 85 -4.88 7.10 27.81
CA GLY A 85 -6.12 7.55 28.44
C GLY A 85 -6.15 9.05 28.84
N LYS A 86 -7.31 9.43 29.41
CA LYS A 86 -7.70 10.62 30.24
C LYS A 86 -7.68 12.00 29.55
N ALA A 87 -8.73 12.84 29.56
CA ALA A 87 -9.82 13.03 30.52
C ALA A 87 -11.09 13.66 29.90
N GLY A 88 -12.27 13.29 30.44
CA GLY A 88 -13.43 14.18 30.59
C GLY A 88 -14.48 14.28 29.48
N ALA A 89 -15.45 13.35 29.43
CA ALA A 89 -16.90 13.61 29.27
C ALA A 89 -17.70 12.28 29.12
N LYS A 90 -18.83 12.16 29.84
CA LYS A 90 -19.89 11.14 29.66
C LYS A 90 -21.05 11.74 28.81
N PRO A 91 -22.12 11.00 28.47
CA PRO A 91 -22.20 9.77 27.68
C PRO A 91 -23.20 9.92 26.49
N ALA A 92 -23.03 9.20 25.38
CA ALA A 92 -24.08 9.04 24.37
C ALA A 92 -24.24 7.58 23.95
N SER A 93 -25.40 7.03 24.32
CA SER A 93 -26.12 5.85 23.84
C SER A 93 -25.36 4.55 23.54
N GLN A 94 -25.70 3.55 24.36
CA GLN A 94 -25.48 2.12 24.19
C GLN A 94 -25.70 1.62 22.74
N ARG A 95 -24.63 1.15 22.10
CA ARG A 95 -24.64 -0.15 21.43
C ARG A 95 -23.67 -1.05 22.19
N SER A 96 -24.21 -2.15 22.69
CA SER A 96 -23.48 -3.19 23.41
C SER A 96 -22.29 -3.63 22.57
N ALA A 97 -21.06 -3.35 23.03
CA ALA A 97 -19.90 -4.10 22.58
C ALA A 97 -20.09 -5.53 23.10
N SER A 98 -20.30 -6.49 22.20
CA SER A 98 -20.22 -7.91 22.53
C SER A 98 -18.84 -8.21 23.10
N SER A 99 -18.85 -8.92 24.22
CA SER A 99 -17.70 -9.43 24.96
C SER A 99 -16.69 -10.18 24.06
N PRO A 100 -15.40 -10.32 24.47
CA PRO A 100 -14.46 -11.21 23.80
C PRO A 100 -15.04 -12.63 23.71
N GLY A 101 -14.89 -13.26 22.53
CA GLY A 101 -15.55 -14.49 22.06
C GLY A 101 -15.98 -15.46 23.16
N ARG A 102 -17.29 -15.72 23.23
CA ARG A 102 -17.88 -16.64 24.22
C ARG A 102 -17.56 -18.08 23.81
N GLN A 103 -16.61 -18.71 24.49
CA GLN A 103 -16.38 -20.15 24.39
C GLN A 103 -17.69 -20.90 24.68
N PHE A 104 -18.17 -21.72 23.74
CA PHE A 104 -19.32 -22.60 23.96
C PHE A 104 -18.91 -24.07 23.88
N THR A 105 -19.73 -24.90 24.51
CA THR A 105 -19.60 -26.36 24.52
C THR A 105 -20.94 -26.95 24.13
N LEU A 106 -20.95 -27.82 23.13
CA LEU A 106 -22.16 -28.46 22.60
C LEU A 106 -22.04 -29.98 22.74
N ASP A 107 -23.04 -30.60 23.36
CA ASP A 107 -23.10 -32.06 23.44
C ASP A 107 -23.54 -32.65 22.10
N LEU A 108 -22.81 -33.66 21.64
CA LEU A 108 -23.02 -34.30 20.35
C LEU A 108 -23.66 -35.67 20.55
N PRO A 109 -24.70 -36.00 19.77
CA PRO A 109 -25.47 -37.23 19.92
C PRO A 109 -24.71 -38.48 19.44
N ASP A 110 -23.62 -38.32 18.69
CA ASP A 110 -22.81 -39.40 18.13
C ASP A 110 -21.31 -39.07 18.25
N ARG A 111 -20.46 -40.09 18.11
CA ARG A 111 -19.01 -39.99 18.23
C ARG A 111 -18.41 -39.31 16.97
N PRO A 112 -17.81 -38.12 17.06
CA PRO A 112 -17.42 -37.33 15.89
C PRO A 112 -16.07 -37.79 15.32
N GLU A 113 -16.02 -38.99 14.73
CA GLU A 113 -14.79 -39.53 14.10
C GLU A 113 -14.44 -38.81 12.80
N PHE A 114 -15.46 -38.32 12.09
CA PHE A 114 -15.31 -37.46 10.91
C PHE A 114 -16.02 -36.14 11.13
N ALA A 115 -15.45 -35.04 10.63
CA ALA A 115 -16.09 -33.73 10.61
C ALA A 115 -15.58 -32.85 9.47
N ALA A 116 -16.44 -31.96 8.98
CA ALA A 116 -16.14 -31.01 7.91
C ALA A 116 -16.89 -29.69 8.11
N PRO A 117 -16.29 -28.53 7.76
CA PRO A 117 -17.02 -27.28 7.65
C PRO A 117 -17.86 -27.29 6.37
N LEU A 118 -19.09 -26.77 6.44
CA LEU A 118 -19.81 -26.31 5.25
C LEU A 118 -20.85 -25.25 5.61
N ASP A 119 -21.29 -24.44 4.65
CA ASP A 119 -22.53 -23.66 4.77
C ASP A 119 -23.71 -24.54 4.27
N TRP A 120 -24.39 -25.20 5.21
CA TRP A 120 -25.41 -26.21 4.93
C TRP A 120 -26.73 -25.57 4.53
N ASN A 121 -27.17 -24.56 5.28
CA ASN A 121 -28.46 -23.93 5.09
C ASN A 121 -28.43 -22.78 4.06
N GLY A 122 -27.23 -22.41 3.57
CA GLY A 122 -27.03 -21.37 2.56
C GLY A 122 -27.17 -19.94 3.11
N ASP A 123 -27.10 -19.76 4.42
CA ASP A 123 -27.17 -18.46 5.07
C ASP A 123 -25.81 -17.74 5.15
N ARG A 124 -24.74 -18.39 4.64
CA ARG A 124 -23.34 -17.94 4.63
C ARG A 124 -22.62 -18.03 5.96
N HIS A 125 -23.24 -18.63 6.99
CA HIS A 125 -22.56 -18.97 8.22
C HIS A 125 -21.83 -20.32 8.08
N SER A 126 -20.71 -20.48 8.81
CA SER A 126 -19.99 -21.75 8.84
C SER A 126 -20.73 -22.76 9.74
N ASP A 127 -21.22 -23.86 9.16
CA ASP A 127 -21.81 -25.00 9.88
C ASP A 127 -20.83 -26.16 10.06
N VAL A 128 -21.16 -27.11 10.94
CA VAL A 128 -20.35 -28.31 11.19
C VAL A 128 -21.15 -29.57 10.88
N LEU A 129 -20.69 -30.34 9.89
CA LEU A 129 -21.15 -31.70 9.61
C LEU A 129 -20.21 -32.70 10.28
N PHE A 130 -20.73 -33.71 10.96
CA PHE A 130 -19.93 -34.76 11.60
C PHE A 130 -20.61 -36.13 11.63
N GLY A 131 -19.85 -37.20 11.85
CA GLY A 131 -20.41 -38.56 12.00
C GLY A 131 -19.41 -39.64 12.38
N SER A 132 -19.94 -40.80 12.78
CA SER A 132 -19.17 -41.98 13.17
C SER A 132 -18.93 -42.93 11.99
N ALA A 133 -17.74 -43.56 11.95
CA ALA A 133 -17.51 -44.70 11.08
C ALA A 133 -18.54 -45.82 11.32
N GLY A 134 -19.10 -46.36 10.23
CA GLY A 134 -20.10 -47.43 10.26
C GLY A 134 -21.53 -46.97 10.57
N SER A 135 -21.75 -45.69 10.90
CA SER A 135 -23.09 -45.14 11.14
C SER A 135 -23.87 -44.96 9.84
N ARG A 136 -25.19 -45.14 9.88
CA ARG A 136 -26.08 -44.83 8.76
C ARG A 136 -26.66 -43.41 8.87
N GLN A 137 -26.09 -42.58 9.73
CA GLN A 137 -26.50 -41.20 9.95
C GLN A 137 -25.27 -40.31 10.12
N VAL A 138 -25.37 -39.08 9.63
CA VAL A 138 -24.47 -37.97 9.94
C VAL A 138 -25.27 -36.85 10.61
N TRP A 139 -24.60 -35.93 11.26
CA TRP A 139 -25.21 -34.90 12.09
C TRP A 139 -24.70 -33.53 11.70
N ILE A 140 -25.58 -32.53 11.75
CA ILE A 140 -25.28 -31.17 11.34
C ILE A 140 -25.61 -30.21 12.47
N ALA A 141 -24.63 -29.41 12.87
CA ALA A 141 -24.80 -28.31 13.79
C ALA A 141 -24.68 -26.99 13.02
N LEU A 142 -25.77 -26.22 12.96
CA LEU A 142 -25.81 -24.96 12.21
C LEU A 142 -25.14 -23.83 13.02
N GLY A 143 -24.28 -23.04 12.40
CA GLY A 143 -23.67 -21.84 12.96
C GLY A 143 -24.58 -20.62 12.89
N ASP A 144 -24.44 -19.71 13.84
CA ASP A 144 -25.18 -18.44 13.87
C ASP A 144 -24.35 -17.22 13.42
N GLY A 145 -23.09 -17.45 13.00
CA GLY A 145 -22.15 -16.41 12.63
C GLY A 145 -21.69 -15.52 13.81
N GLN A 146 -22.01 -15.90 15.05
CA GLN A 146 -21.59 -15.18 16.27
C GLN A 146 -20.85 -16.11 17.24
N GLY A 147 -20.35 -17.24 16.72
CA GLY A 147 -19.58 -18.21 17.48
C GLY A 147 -20.44 -19.17 18.31
N ALA A 148 -21.71 -19.44 17.95
CA ALA A 148 -22.49 -20.53 18.54
C ALA A 148 -22.97 -21.53 17.48
N LEU A 149 -23.12 -22.81 17.89
CA LEU A 149 -23.69 -23.87 17.08
C LEU A 149 -25.04 -24.34 17.66
N ALA A 150 -26.03 -24.54 16.79
CA ALA A 150 -27.33 -25.08 17.13
C ALA A 150 -27.25 -26.58 17.49
N SER A 151 -28.31 -27.08 18.15
CA SER A 151 -28.40 -28.51 18.48
C SER A 151 -28.36 -29.40 17.23
N PRO A 152 -27.49 -30.43 17.18
CA PRO A 152 -27.26 -31.18 15.95
C PRO A 152 -28.51 -31.89 15.41
N GLN A 153 -28.72 -31.81 14.11
CA GLN A 153 -29.82 -32.48 13.40
C GLN A 153 -29.30 -33.72 12.63
N PRO A 154 -30.00 -34.87 12.67
CA PRO A 154 -29.57 -36.06 11.96
C PRO A 154 -29.93 -36.01 10.47
N VAL A 155 -29.08 -36.62 9.64
CA VAL A 155 -29.29 -36.86 8.22
C VAL A 155 -29.02 -38.33 7.92
N ASP A 156 -30.04 -39.03 7.42
CA ASP A 156 -29.96 -40.44 7.09
C ASP A 156 -29.13 -40.70 5.82
N LEU A 157 -28.28 -41.72 5.89
CA LEU A 157 -27.46 -42.23 4.81
C LEU A 157 -28.01 -43.55 4.25
N PRO A 158 -27.93 -43.78 2.93
CA PRO A 158 -28.36 -45.02 2.30
C PRO A 158 -27.45 -46.23 2.61
N GLY A 159 -26.28 -45.99 3.21
CA GLY A 159 -25.27 -46.98 3.58
C GLY A 159 -24.51 -46.59 4.85
N SER A 160 -23.61 -47.46 5.29
CA SER A 160 -22.78 -47.19 6.46
C SER A 160 -21.60 -46.29 6.09
N LEU A 161 -21.36 -45.21 6.85
CA LEU A 161 -20.31 -44.24 6.58
C LEU A 161 -18.91 -44.85 6.67
N VAL A 162 -18.09 -44.66 5.63
CA VAL A 162 -16.72 -45.16 5.54
C VAL A 162 -15.71 -44.02 5.66
N SER A 163 -15.94 -42.91 4.95
CA SER A 163 -15.09 -41.71 4.97
C SER A 163 -15.86 -40.44 4.62
N MET A 164 -15.28 -39.28 4.96
CA MET A 164 -15.77 -37.94 4.66
C MET A 164 -14.60 -37.07 4.17
N ALA A 165 -14.80 -36.32 3.09
CA ALA A 165 -13.79 -35.41 2.52
C ALA A 165 -14.45 -34.11 2.04
N VAL A 166 -13.69 -33.02 2.02
CA VAL A 166 -14.13 -31.72 1.46
C VAL A 166 -13.49 -31.53 0.10
N GLU A 167 -14.28 -31.13 -0.89
CA GLU A 167 -13.84 -30.85 -2.25
C GLU A 167 -14.25 -29.43 -2.63
N GLU A 168 -13.38 -28.72 -3.35
CA GLU A 168 -13.64 -27.36 -3.84
C GLU A 168 -13.84 -27.39 -5.36
N SER A 169 -15.07 -27.15 -5.81
CA SER A 169 -15.45 -27.15 -7.23
C SER A 169 -16.28 -25.90 -7.53
N ASP A 170 -15.86 -25.11 -8.52
CA ASP A 170 -16.54 -23.91 -9.01
C ASP A 170 -16.84 -22.84 -7.94
N ALA A 171 -15.83 -22.52 -7.12
CA ALA A 171 -15.90 -21.49 -6.06
C ALA A 171 -16.97 -21.74 -4.97
N ARG A 172 -17.34 -23.01 -4.73
CA ARG A 172 -18.17 -23.46 -3.61
C ARG A 172 -17.52 -24.67 -2.92
N GLU A 173 -17.55 -24.71 -1.59
CA GLU A 173 -17.13 -25.88 -0.80
C GLU A 173 -18.22 -26.97 -0.88
N ARG A 174 -17.82 -28.23 -1.09
CA ARG A 174 -18.70 -29.42 -1.12
C ARG A 174 -18.15 -30.51 -0.20
N VAL A 175 -19.02 -31.34 0.36
CA VAL A 175 -18.60 -32.51 1.15
C VAL A 175 -18.93 -33.80 0.40
N VAL A 176 -17.96 -34.71 0.29
CA VAL A 176 -18.10 -36.04 -0.29
C VAL A 176 -18.09 -37.07 0.84
N LEU A 177 -19.14 -37.88 0.93
CA LEU A 177 -19.17 -39.05 1.82
C LEU A 177 -19.03 -40.33 1.00
N THR A 178 -18.23 -41.27 1.51
CA THR A 178 -18.23 -42.65 1.00
C THR A 178 -19.03 -43.53 1.93
N VAL A 179 -20.01 -44.25 1.40
CA VAL A 179 -20.85 -45.18 2.17
C VAL A 179 -20.78 -46.59 1.62
N GLU A 180 -20.86 -47.58 2.50
CA GLU A 180 -20.92 -49.00 2.13
C GLU A 180 -22.37 -49.48 2.15
N ARG A 181 -22.84 -50.09 1.04
CA ARG A 181 -24.18 -50.64 0.88
C ARG A 181 -24.12 -52.14 0.54
N PRO A 182 -25.23 -52.89 0.72
CA PRO A 182 -25.30 -54.30 0.32
C PRO A 182 -24.98 -54.56 -1.16
N ASN A 183 -25.16 -53.56 -2.03
CA ASN A 183 -24.94 -53.64 -3.48
C ASN A 183 -23.60 -53.01 -3.93
N GLY A 184 -22.69 -52.69 -3.00
CA GLY A 184 -21.39 -52.05 -3.28
C GLY A 184 -21.25 -50.63 -2.69
N PRO A 185 -20.02 -50.09 -2.62
CA PRO A 185 -19.75 -48.75 -2.11
C PRO A 185 -20.35 -47.67 -3.01
N ALA A 186 -20.73 -46.53 -2.42
CA ALA A 186 -21.27 -45.39 -3.15
C ALA A 186 -20.67 -44.07 -2.63
N ARG A 187 -20.52 -43.09 -3.53
CA ARG A 187 -20.14 -41.71 -3.19
C ARG A 187 -21.39 -40.84 -3.16
N LEU A 188 -21.55 -40.10 -2.07
CA LEU A 188 -22.63 -39.16 -1.85
C LEU A 188 -22.07 -37.74 -1.83
N LEU A 189 -22.60 -36.87 -2.66
CA LEU A 189 -22.22 -35.46 -2.71
C LEU A 189 -23.23 -34.63 -1.91
N PHE A 190 -22.71 -33.77 -1.02
CA PHE A 190 -23.47 -32.80 -0.26
C PHE A 190 -23.07 -31.37 -0.67
N GLN A 191 -24.07 -30.56 -1.05
CA GLN A 191 -23.88 -29.18 -1.46
C GLN A 191 -25.12 -28.34 -1.10
N GLY A 192 -25.03 -27.53 -0.05
CA GLY A 192 -26.13 -26.66 0.40
C GLY A 192 -27.43 -27.41 0.72
N PHE A 193 -28.57 -26.72 0.59
CA PHE A 193 -29.91 -27.18 1.02
C PHE A 193 -30.50 -28.38 0.26
N GLU A 194 -29.78 -29.01 -0.68
CA GLU A 194 -30.27 -30.20 -1.38
C GLU A 194 -29.91 -31.48 -0.61
N GLN A 195 -30.87 -32.43 -0.49
CA GLN A 195 -30.55 -33.78 -0.04
C GLN A 195 -29.45 -34.37 -0.93
N TRP A 196 -28.59 -35.20 -0.32
CA TRP A 196 -27.44 -35.83 -0.99
C TRP A 196 -27.80 -36.39 -2.37
N ARG A 197 -26.91 -36.19 -3.34
CA ARG A 197 -27.02 -36.83 -4.65
C ARG A 197 -25.94 -37.90 -4.80
N GLU A 198 -26.34 -39.07 -5.28
CA GLU A 198 -25.42 -40.15 -5.62
C GLU A 198 -24.78 -39.87 -6.99
N GLU A 199 -23.45 -40.00 -7.06
CA GLU A 199 -22.70 -39.75 -8.29
C GLU A 199 -22.80 -40.96 -9.24
N ALA A 200 -23.17 -40.76 -10.51
CA ALA A 200 -23.39 -41.85 -11.46
C ALA A 200 -22.06 -42.33 -12.10
N GLY A 201 -21.60 -43.53 -11.73
CA GLY A 201 -20.45 -44.22 -12.35
C GLY A 201 -19.94 -45.39 -11.49
N ASP A 202 -19.34 -46.41 -12.13
CA ASP A 202 -18.73 -47.55 -11.43
C ASP A 202 -17.62 -47.06 -10.47
N ALA A 203 -17.85 -47.21 -9.17
CA ALA A 203 -16.85 -46.89 -8.16
C ALA A 203 -15.61 -47.81 -8.34
N PRO A 204 -14.37 -47.28 -8.35
CA PRO A 204 -13.18 -48.12 -8.39
C PRO A 204 -13.17 -49.07 -7.18
N ALA A 205 -12.70 -50.30 -7.38
CA ALA A 205 -12.66 -51.33 -6.35
C ALA A 205 -11.91 -50.83 -5.10
N LEU A 206 -12.58 -50.86 -3.95
CA LEU A 206 -11.92 -50.68 -2.65
C LEU A 206 -10.93 -51.83 -2.44
N PRO A 207 -9.74 -51.57 -1.88
CA PRO A 207 -8.88 -52.67 -1.41
C PRO A 207 -9.67 -53.53 -0.42
N SER A 208 -9.59 -54.85 -0.57
CA SER A 208 -10.29 -55.86 0.26
C SER A 208 -10.17 -55.56 1.76
N PRO A 209 -11.16 -55.94 2.60
CA PRO A 209 -11.20 -55.54 3.99
C PRO A 209 -9.96 -56.06 4.72
N ALA A 210 -9.04 -55.16 5.04
CA ALA A 210 -7.98 -55.45 5.98
C ALA A 210 -8.65 -55.76 7.33
N VAL A 211 -8.59 -57.02 7.74
CA VAL A 211 -8.81 -57.41 9.13
C VAL A 211 -7.62 -56.85 9.92
N GLY A 212 -7.74 -55.60 10.35
CA GLY A 212 -6.74 -54.85 11.11
C GLY A 212 -7.11 -53.37 11.15
N ASP A 213 -7.06 -52.76 12.34
CA ASP A 213 -7.60 -51.42 12.72
C ASP A 213 -6.95 -50.20 12.02
N SER A 214 -6.86 -50.21 10.69
CA SER A 214 -6.21 -49.15 9.90
C SER A 214 -7.16 -48.65 8.80
N ARG A 215 -7.99 -47.66 9.14
CA ARG A 215 -8.76 -46.88 8.14
C ARG A 215 -7.90 -45.73 7.62
N SER A 216 -7.18 -45.98 6.52
CA SER A 216 -6.31 -45.01 5.83
C SER A 216 -7.10 -44.17 4.82
N ALA A 217 -6.81 -42.86 4.73
CA ALA A 217 -7.28 -41.99 3.65
C ALA A 217 -6.49 -42.27 2.36
N VAL A 218 -7.19 -42.45 1.24
CA VAL A 218 -6.60 -42.57 -0.11
C VAL A 218 -6.49 -41.17 -0.72
N LEU A 219 -5.26 -40.73 -1.01
CA LEU A 219 -4.97 -39.65 -1.96
C LEU A 219 -4.81 -40.28 -3.34
N SER A 220 -5.73 -40.02 -4.28
CA SER A 220 -5.47 -40.19 -5.70
C SER A 220 -5.24 -38.82 -6.34
N GLU A 221 -4.08 -38.63 -6.94
CA GLU A 221 -3.70 -37.43 -7.70
C GLU A 221 -4.63 -37.22 -8.92
N LEU A 222 -5.13 -36.00 -9.08
CA LEU A 222 -5.59 -35.48 -10.38
C LEU A 222 -4.93 -34.11 -10.62
N PRO A 223 -4.46 -33.81 -11.84
CA PRO A 223 -3.67 -32.62 -12.09
C PRO A 223 -4.57 -31.38 -12.25
N GLY A 224 -4.35 -30.37 -11.40
CA GLY A 224 -4.84 -29.01 -11.58
C GLY A 224 -5.84 -28.54 -10.52
N ARG A 225 -5.44 -27.45 -9.82
CA ARG A 225 -6.16 -26.69 -8.78
C ARG A 225 -6.16 -27.32 -7.38
N ALA A 226 -6.02 -26.44 -6.39
CA ALA A 226 -5.68 -26.76 -5.01
C ALA A 226 -6.79 -27.55 -4.30
N SER A 227 -6.52 -28.83 -4.02
CA SER A 227 -7.38 -29.65 -3.16
C SER A 227 -7.01 -29.42 -1.69
N ARG A 228 -7.98 -29.05 -0.85
CA ARG A 228 -7.81 -28.95 0.62
C ARG A 228 -8.04 -30.33 1.25
N ALA A 229 -7.01 -30.91 1.89
CA ALA A 229 -7.15 -32.17 2.61
C ALA A 229 -7.66 -31.94 4.06
N VAL A 230 -8.68 -32.68 4.47
CA VAL A 230 -9.14 -32.78 5.87
C VAL A 230 -8.37 -33.90 6.57
N ILE A 231 -7.73 -33.60 7.70
CA ILE A 231 -6.98 -34.57 8.51
C ILE A 231 -7.98 -35.28 9.45
N ALA A 232 -8.29 -36.55 9.18
CA ALA A 232 -8.91 -37.42 10.17
C ALA A 232 -7.84 -37.80 11.22
N ALA A 233 -8.10 -37.53 12.50
CA ALA A 233 -7.24 -38.03 13.59
C ALA A 233 -7.53 -39.51 13.85
N GLY A 234 -7.15 -40.35 12.89
CA GLY A 234 -7.00 -41.79 13.09
C GLY A 234 -5.82 -42.06 14.02
N SER A 235 -5.97 -43.02 14.92
CA SER A 235 -4.90 -43.52 15.77
C SER A 235 -3.70 -43.96 14.93
N VAL A 236 -2.65 -43.13 14.87
CA VAL A 236 -1.30 -43.61 14.62
C VAL A 236 -0.90 -44.38 15.87
N ARG A 237 -1.14 -45.70 15.88
CA ARG A 237 -0.14 -46.56 16.52
C ARG A 237 1.16 -46.23 15.80
N LEU A 238 2.20 -45.88 16.56
CA LEU A 238 3.57 -45.87 16.06
C LEU A 238 3.87 -47.29 15.58
N GLU A 239 3.47 -47.61 14.36
CA GLU A 239 4.11 -48.66 13.60
C GLU A 239 5.56 -48.21 13.43
N SER A 240 6.46 -49.16 13.63
CA SER A 240 7.89 -49.01 13.41
C SER A 240 8.19 -48.17 12.17
N ASN A 241 9.25 -47.34 12.26
CA ASN A 241 9.83 -46.53 11.17
C ASN A 241 10.24 -47.37 9.95
N THR A 242 9.29 -47.93 9.20
CA THR A 242 9.55 -48.71 7.99
C THR A 242 8.75 -48.24 6.78
N GLY A 243 7.81 -47.31 6.91
CA GLY A 243 6.95 -46.86 5.80
C GLY A 243 7.65 -46.14 4.62
N ALA A 244 8.89 -45.68 4.75
CA ALA A 244 9.66 -45.14 3.62
C ALA A 244 10.35 -46.25 2.79
N CYS A 245 10.54 -47.44 3.37
CA CYS A 245 10.91 -48.66 2.68
C CYS A 245 9.73 -49.64 2.82
N GLY A 246 8.64 -49.38 2.10
CA GLY A 246 7.53 -50.34 2.01
C GLY A 246 8.03 -51.70 1.50
N THR A 247 7.37 -52.78 1.90
CA THR A 247 7.73 -54.16 1.53
C THR A 247 7.49 -54.53 0.07
N ASP A 248 7.08 -53.56 -0.77
CA ASP A 248 6.95 -53.75 -2.23
C ASP A 248 7.88 -52.78 -2.97
N PRO A 249 8.86 -53.29 -3.75
CA PRO A 249 9.70 -52.45 -4.57
C PRO A 249 8.89 -51.86 -5.73
N VAL A 250 8.74 -50.54 -5.75
CA VAL A 250 8.49 -49.86 -7.03
C VAL A 250 9.73 -50.12 -7.90
N PRO A 251 9.59 -50.58 -9.16
CA PRO A 251 10.74 -51.07 -9.97
C PRO A 251 11.85 -50.05 -10.26
N SER A 252 11.72 -48.80 -9.81
CA SER A 252 12.62 -47.68 -10.09
C SER A 252 13.17 -46.94 -8.86
N SER A 253 12.99 -47.45 -7.63
CA SER A 253 13.48 -46.80 -6.41
C SER A 253 14.21 -47.74 -5.44
N VAL A 254 15.33 -47.29 -4.88
CA VAL A 254 16.15 -48.00 -3.89
C VAL A 254 16.09 -47.28 -2.54
N CYS A 255 15.86 -48.00 -1.46
CA CYS A 255 15.80 -47.45 -0.10
C CYS A 255 17.00 -47.95 0.73
N MET A 256 17.75 -47.05 1.35
CA MET A 256 18.94 -47.35 2.16
C MET A 256 18.76 -46.80 3.57
N ILE A 257 19.09 -47.61 4.57
CA ILE A 257 18.99 -47.24 5.98
C ILE A 257 20.40 -47.06 6.57
N VAL A 258 20.78 -45.81 6.85
CA VAL A 258 22.02 -45.47 7.53
C VAL A 258 21.90 -45.85 9.00
N ASN A 259 22.67 -46.84 9.42
CA ASN A 259 22.68 -47.37 10.79
C ASN A 259 24.03 -47.25 11.49
N ASP A 260 25.05 -46.79 10.78
CA ASP A 260 26.40 -46.58 11.32
C ASP A 260 26.76 -45.07 11.26
N PRO A 261 27.10 -44.44 12.40
CA PRO A 261 27.45 -43.01 12.44
C PRO A 261 28.86 -42.71 11.94
N SER A 262 29.67 -43.73 11.61
CA SER A 262 31.01 -43.53 11.06
C SER A 262 30.99 -43.07 9.60
N ASP A 263 32.15 -42.69 9.07
CA ASP A 263 32.32 -42.12 7.73
C ASP A 263 33.18 -43.01 6.80
N LYS A 264 32.90 -44.32 6.82
CA LYS A 264 33.58 -45.31 5.97
C LYS A 264 32.97 -45.36 4.55
N PRO A 265 33.77 -45.63 3.50
CA PRO A 265 33.25 -45.83 2.14
C PRO A 265 32.51 -47.16 2.00
N ASP A 266 31.76 -47.31 0.91
CA ASP A 266 31.11 -48.58 0.57
C ASP A 266 32.16 -49.67 0.27
N GLY A 267 31.93 -50.87 0.80
CA GLY A 267 32.84 -52.00 0.73
C GLY A 267 32.76 -52.82 -0.56
N ASP A 268 31.67 -52.69 -1.32
CA ASP A 268 31.44 -53.30 -2.65
C ASP A 268 30.25 -52.68 -3.40
N LEU A 269 30.51 -51.62 -4.17
CA LEU A 269 29.47 -50.89 -4.93
C LEU A 269 28.63 -51.74 -5.90
N ARG A 270 29.10 -52.95 -6.26
CA ARG A 270 28.44 -53.82 -7.24
C ARG A 270 27.36 -54.72 -6.65
N ASP A 271 27.28 -54.83 -5.33
CA ASP A 271 26.30 -55.70 -4.67
C ASP A 271 24.91 -55.06 -4.54
N GLY A 272 24.79 -53.76 -4.84
CA GLY A 272 23.54 -53.01 -4.82
C GLY A 272 23.06 -52.66 -3.41
N LEU A 273 23.88 -52.89 -2.38
CA LEU A 273 23.54 -52.73 -0.97
C LEU A 273 24.54 -51.78 -0.31
N CYS A 274 24.05 -50.83 0.49
CA CYS A 274 24.94 -49.99 1.29
C CYS A 274 25.59 -50.82 2.41
N ARG A 275 26.88 -51.17 2.26
CA ARG A 275 27.60 -52.02 3.22
C ARG A 275 29.07 -51.62 3.36
N VAL A 276 29.55 -51.46 4.59
CA VAL A 276 30.95 -51.11 4.86
C VAL A 276 31.79 -52.31 5.28
N ARG A 277 33.13 -52.17 5.19
CA ARG A 277 34.09 -53.11 5.79
C ARG A 277 34.65 -52.53 7.07
N ASP A 278 34.78 -53.35 8.12
CA ASP A 278 35.36 -52.88 9.38
C ASP A 278 36.86 -52.58 9.24
N ASN A 279 37.57 -53.37 8.45
CA ASN A 279 38.98 -53.22 8.11
C ASN A 279 39.19 -53.43 6.60
N PRO A 280 40.23 -52.82 5.99
CA PRO A 280 40.57 -53.04 4.59
C PRO A 280 40.72 -54.54 4.27
N GLY A 281 39.94 -55.05 3.32
CA GLY A 281 39.94 -56.47 2.92
C GLY A 281 39.17 -57.45 3.83
N GLY A 282 38.56 -56.98 4.94
CA GLY A 282 37.68 -57.79 5.79
C GLY A 282 36.29 -58.03 5.17
N PRO A 283 35.41 -58.88 5.74
CA PRO A 283 34.08 -59.16 5.19
C PRO A 283 33.17 -57.92 5.19
N LEU A 284 32.19 -57.90 4.28
CA LEU A 284 31.13 -56.88 4.27
C LEU A 284 30.26 -57.03 5.53
N THR A 285 29.94 -55.91 6.16
CA THR A 285 29.06 -55.85 7.32
C THR A 285 27.63 -55.49 6.89
N PHE A 286 26.67 -55.54 7.82
CA PHE A 286 25.32 -54.98 7.62
C PHE A 286 25.24 -53.49 8.01
N ASN A 287 26.40 -52.85 8.21
CA ASN A 287 26.47 -51.45 8.56
C ASN A 287 26.52 -50.60 7.28
N CYS A 288 25.72 -49.55 7.26
CA CYS A 288 25.60 -48.56 6.22
C CYS A 288 25.89 -47.19 6.83
N THR A 289 26.96 -46.55 6.35
CA THR A 289 27.32 -45.17 6.69
C THR A 289 26.69 -44.21 5.68
N LEU A 290 26.61 -42.92 6.02
CA LEU A 290 26.11 -41.90 5.08
C LEU A 290 26.98 -41.81 3.82
N ARG A 291 28.31 -41.93 3.95
CA ARG A 291 29.23 -41.95 2.81
C ARG A 291 28.97 -43.15 1.90
N ALA A 292 28.88 -44.36 2.45
CA ALA A 292 28.59 -45.56 1.67
C ALA A 292 27.24 -45.45 0.94
N ALA A 293 26.22 -44.92 1.60
CA ALA A 293 24.91 -44.71 0.98
C ALA A 293 24.96 -43.73 -0.21
N LEU A 294 25.73 -42.65 -0.09
CA LEU A 294 25.94 -41.69 -1.19
C LEU A 294 26.75 -42.28 -2.34
N GLU A 295 27.79 -43.06 -2.05
CA GLU A 295 28.60 -43.75 -3.06
C GLU A 295 27.76 -44.80 -3.81
N GLN A 296 26.94 -45.58 -3.09
CA GLN A 296 26.01 -46.54 -3.69
C GLN A 296 24.94 -45.85 -4.53
N ALA A 297 24.39 -44.72 -4.07
CA ALA A 297 23.43 -43.93 -4.86
C ALA A 297 24.05 -43.42 -6.17
N ALA A 298 25.31 -42.97 -6.13
CA ALA A 298 26.05 -42.56 -7.32
C ALA A 298 26.27 -43.73 -8.30
N PHE A 299 26.53 -44.93 -7.79
CA PHE A 299 26.65 -46.14 -8.61
C PHE A 299 25.30 -46.57 -9.22
N ASN A 300 24.22 -46.51 -8.44
CA ASN A 300 22.85 -46.83 -8.87
C ASN A 300 22.32 -45.89 -9.95
N ASN A 301 22.83 -44.66 -10.04
CA ASN A 301 22.47 -43.71 -11.10
C ASN A 301 22.80 -44.22 -12.51
N ALA A 302 23.85 -45.04 -12.64
CA ALA A 302 24.15 -45.72 -13.91
C ALA A 302 23.07 -46.75 -14.30
N GLN A 303 22.11 -47.01 -13.42
CA GLN A 303 20.99 -47.94 -13.57
C GLN A 303 19.62 -47.23 -13.57
N ASP A 304 19.57 -45.89 -13.65
CA ASP A 304 18.35 -45.06 -13.65
C ASP A 304 17.43 -45.24 -12.42
N LEU A 305 18.00 -45.49 -11.23
CA LEU A 305 17.25 -45.69 -9.98
C LEU A 305 17.23 -44.42 -9.09
N ILE A 306 16.08 -44.10 -8.51
CA ILE A 306 15.93 -43.04 -7.50
C ILE A 306 16.30 -43.59 -6.11
N THR A 307 17.23 -42.96 -5.40
CA THR A 307 17.64 -43.45 -4.08
C THR A 307 17.01 -42.66 -2.92
N HIS A 308 16.46 -43.36 -1.94
CA HIS A 308 15.97 -42.81 -0.67
C HIS A 308 16.92 -43.22 0.47
N ILE A 309 17.49 -42.26 1.19
CA ILE A 309 18.38 -42.46 2.33
C ILE A 309 17.67 -42.02 3.61
N ILE A 310 17.45 -42.95 4.52
CA ILE A 310 16.85 -42.72 5.84
C ILE A 310 17.80 -43.18 6.96
N PHE A 311 17.56 -42.77 8.20
CA PHE A 311 18.44 -43.03 9.33
C PHE A 311 17.76 -43.93 10.36
N SER A 312 18.53 -44.87 10.88
CA SER A 312 18.10 -45.73 11.98
C SER A 312 17.98 -44.94 13.29
N ARG A 313 17.34 -45.54 14.28
CA ARG A 313 17.20 -44.95 15.62
C ARG A 313 18.51 -44.82 16.43
N GLN A 314 19.64 -45.26 15.89
CA GLN A 314 20.94 -45.21 16.59
C GLN A 314 21.85 -44.07 16.10
N VAL A 315 21.57 -43.49 14.93
CA VAL A 315 22.41 -42.46 14.33
C VAL A 315 21.86 -41.08 14.71
N VAL A 316 22.57 -40.39 15.60
CA VAL A 316 22.22 -39.04 16.08
C VAL A 316 23.23 -38.01 15.57
N ALA A 317 24.47 -38.43 15.32
CA ALA A 317 25.53 -37.61 14.75
C ALA A 317 26.38 -38.42 13.77
N VAL A 318 26.93 -37.76 12.74
CA VAL A 318 27.88 -38.30 11.77
C VAL A 318 29.12 -37.41 11.79
N ASP A 319 30.25 -37.99 12.19
CA ASP A 319 31.56 -37.30 12.18
C ASP A 319 32.22 -37.50 10.81
N VAL A 320 32.35 -36.43 10.01
CA VAL A 320 32.90 -36.48 8.65
C VAL A 320 34.42 -36.29 8.67
N ILE A 321 35.16 -37.18 8.00
CA ILE A 321 36.63 -37.24 7.99
C ILE A 321 37.25 -36.73 6.67
N ASP A 322 38.57 -36.47 6.70
CA ASP A 322 39.48 -36.19 5.58
C ASP A 322 39.04 -35.12 4.55
N LEU A 323 38.28 -35.50 3.51
CA LEU A 323 37.97 -34.69 2.32
C LEU A 323 36.51 -34.18 2.27
N GLY A 324 35.71 -34.46 3.30
CA GLY A 324 34.26 -34.22 3.28
C GLY A 324 33.46 -35.36 2.65
N LEU A 325 32.12 -35.28 2.68
CA LEU A 325 31.24 -36.26 2.03
C LEU A 325 31.43 -36.24 0.50
N PRO A 326 31.22 -37.37 -0.19
CA PRO A 326 31.27 -37.42 -1.65
C PRO A 326 30.17 -36.51 -2.25
N ALA A 327 30.44 -35.93 -3.43
CA ALA A 327 29.46 -35.11 -4.12
C ALA A 327 28.25 -35.95 -4.56
N ILE A 328 27.05 -35.40 -4.38
CA ILE A 328 25.80 -36.01 -4.82
C ILE A 328 25.69 -35.84 -6.34
N THR A 329 25.96 -36.90 -7.09
CA THR A 329 25.95 -36.93 -8.56
C THR A 329 24.72 -37.63 -9.14
N ALA A 330 23.81 -38.11 -8.29
CA ALA A 330 22.57 -38.81 -8.64
C ALA A 330 21.31 -38.17 -8.02
N PRO A 331 20.10 -38.43 -8.55
CA PRO A 331 18.84 -38.12 -7.88
C PRO A 331 18.71 -38.87 -6.53
N VAL A 332 18.61 -38.13 -5.42
CA VAL A 332 18.58 -38.71 -4.07
C VAL A 332 17.66 -37.93 -3.13
N PHE A 333 16.86 -38.65 -2.34
CA PHE A 333 16.10 -38.13 -1.20
C PHE A 333 16.79 -38.51 0.11
N ILE A 334 17.33 -37.54 0.84
CA ILE A 334 18.03 -37.74 2.12
C ILE A 334 17.18 -37.16 3.26
N ASP A 335 16.73 -38.02 4.16
CA ASP A 335 15.82 -37.65 5.24
C ASP A 335 16.38 -37.94 6.63
N GLY A 336 17.12 -36.97 7.17
CA GLY A 336 17.63 -36.99 8.55
C GLY A 336 16.54 -36.86 9.63
N SER A 337 15.31 -36.49 9.27
CA SER A 337 14.22 -36.38 10.25
C SER A 337 13.72 -37.73 10.77
N THR A 338 14.14 -38.83 10.13
CA THR A 338 13.86 -40.21 10.56
C THR A 338 14.64 -40.64 11.80
N ALA A 339 15.68 -39.89 12.18
CA ALA A 339 16.45 -40.11 13.41
C ALA A 339 15.64 -39.78 14.68
N PRO A 340 16.01 -40.31 15.87
CA PRO A 340 15.22 -40.17 17.11
C PRO A 340 14.98 -38.72 17.58
N GLY A 341 15.89 -37.80 17.21
CA GLY A 341 15.81 -36.38 17.54
C GLY A 341 15.03 -35.54 16.53
N GLY A 342 14.54 -36.13 15.44
CA GLY A 342 13.94 -35.41 14.32
C GLY A 342 14.96 -34.69 13.42
N PHE A 343 16.25 -34.93 13.64
CA PHE A 343 17.36 -34.49 12.78
C PHE A 343 18.61 -35.35 13.01
N VAL A 344 19.57 -35.25 12.07
CA VAL A 344 20.93 -35.80 12.20
C VAL A 344 21.95 -34.67 12.29
N ALA A 345 22.85 -34.72 13.29
CA ALA A 345 23.95 -33.78 13.38
C ALA A 345 25.10 -34.20 12.45
N LEU A 346 25.44 -33.38 11.46
CA LEU A 346 26.59 -33.56 10.58
C LEU A 346 27.74 -32.68 11.07
N ASP A 347 28.87 -33.28 11.45
CA ASP A 347 29.97 -32.59 12.11
C ASP A 347 31.25 -32.64 11.27
N GLY A 348 31.69 -31.46 10.81
CA GLY A 348 32.84 -31.28 9.95
C GLY A 348 34.17 -31.06 10.70
N ARG A 349 34.23 -31.24 12.03
CA ARG A 349 35.43 -30.91 12.83
C ARG A 349 36.74 -31.54 12.31
N LEU A 350 36.66 -32.68 11.61
CA LEU A 350 37.80 -33.42 11.06
C LEU A 350 38.02 -33.20 9.55
N ALA A 351 37.12 -32.54 8.83
CA ALA A 351 37.15 -32.33 7.37
C ALA A 351 38.04 -31.14 6.91
N PHE A 352 39.13 -30.86 7.64
CA PHE A 352 39.90 -29.60 7.59
C PHE A 352 40.32 -29.17 6.15
N ARG A 353 39.99 -27.89 5.82
CA ARG A 353 40.50 -27.01 4.73
C ARG A 353 39.75 -26.87 3.40
N ALA A 354 38.76 -27.70 3.04
CA ALA A 354 37.98 -27.46 1.80
C ALA A 354 36.64 -28.18 1.65
N GLY A 355 36.25 -29.09 2.57
CA GLY A 355 35.01 -29.87 2.43
C GLY A 355 33.74 -29.06 2.72
N ALA A 356 32.70 -29.24 1.91
CA ALA A 356 31.35 -28.82 2.29
C ALA A 356 30.64 -29.96 3.04
N GLY A 357 29.62 -29.64 3.85
CA GLY A 357 28.76 -30.66 4.47
C GLY A 357 28.07 -31.51 3.40
N PHE A 358 27.42 -30.84 2.43
CA PHE A 358 26.92 -31.48 1.21
C PHE A 358 27.38 -30.71 -0.03
N VAL A 359 27.82 -31.44 -1.06
CA VAL A 359 28.05 -30.89 -2.41
C VAL A 359 27.05 -31.54 -3.37
N VAL A 360 26.16 -30.74 -3.97
CA VAL A 360 25.08 -31.22 -4.84
C VAL A 360 25.40 -30.89 -6.30
N ASN A 361 25.56 -31.93 -7.11
CA ASN A 361 25.90 -31.85 -8.54
C ASN A 361 24.86 -32.55 -9.44
N SER A 362 23.70 -32.94 -8.90
CA SER A 362 22.64 -33.69 -9.61
C SER A 362 21.26 -33.04 -9.46
N PRO A 363 20.36 -33.16 -10.47
CA PRO A 363 18.94 -32.81 -10.34
C PRO A 363 18.20 -33.69 -9.32
N ASN A 364 17.06 -33.19 -8.85
CA ASN A 364 16.09 -33.93 -8.04
C ASN A 364 16.69 -34.45 -6.73
N VAL A 365 17.44 -33.58 -6.05
CA VAL A 365 18.02 -33.86 -4.74
C VAL A 365 17.21 -33.18 -3.66
N HIS A 366 16.78 -33.94 -2.66
CA HIS A 366 16.05 -33.43 -1.51
C HIS A 366 16.84 -33.74 -0.24
N ILE A 367 17.22 -32.71 0.52
CA ILE A 367 17.94 -32.87 1.79
C ILE A 367 17.09 -32.25 2.90
N ARG A 368 16.72 -33.04 3.91
CA ARG A 368 15.97 -32.54 5.06
C ARG A 368 16.42 -33.08 6.40
N GLY A 369 16.21 -32.28 7.46
CA GLY A 369 16.39 -32.70 8.84
C GLY A 369 17.86 -32.89 9.24
N PHE A 370 18.73 -31.94 8.92
CA PHE A 370 20.14 -31.97 9.33
C PHE A 370 20.53 -30.74 10.14
N GLN A 371 21.38 -30.95 11.14
CA GLN A 371 22.15 -29.91 11.80
C GLN A 371 23.60 -30.00 11.31
N ILE A 372 24.01 -29.12 10.41
CA ILE A 372 25.34 -29.13 9.80
C ILE A 372 26.23 -28.17 10.57
N THR A 373 27.29 -28.68 11.19
CA THR A 373 28.20 -27.86 12.01
C THR A 373 29.65 -28.01 11.61
N ARG A 374 30.45 -26.96 11.87
CA ARG A 374 31.93 -27.02 11.77
C ARG A 374 32.49 -27.31 10.38
N PHE A 375 31.76 -26.96 9.32
CA PHE A 375 32.28 -26.97 7.94
C PHE A 375 32.71 -25.55 7.48
N PRO A 376 33.63 -25.44 6.51
CA PRO A 376 33.83 -24.19 5.77
C PRO A 376 32.64 -23.80 4.88
N VAL A 377 31.91 -24.79 4.35
CA VAL A 377 30.66 -24.56 3.61
C VAL A 377 29.61 -25.56 4.09
N GLY A 378 28.41 -25.12 4.46
CA GLY A 378 27.37 -26.02 4.95
C GLY A 378 26.80 -26.90 3.83
N VAL A 379 26.15 -26.27 2.87
CA VAL A 379 25.67 -26.93 1.64
C VAL A 379 26.07 -26.10 0.43
N GLU A 380 26.57 -26.78 -0.59
CA GLU A 380 26.96 -26.20 -1.86
C GLU A 380 26.21 -26.88 -3.01
N SER A 381 25.38 -26.13 -3.72
CA SER A 381 24.73 -26.58 -4.97
C SER A 381 25.45 -25.97 -6.17
N ARG A 382 26.04 -26.81 -7.04
CA ARG A 382 26.83 -26.37 -8.20
C ARG A 382 26.14 -26.62 -9.56
N ALA A 383 24.93 -27.20 -9.59
CA ALA A 383 24.30 -27.68 -10.81
C ALA A 383 23.02 -26.92 -11.22
N GLY A 384 22.79 -26.85 -12.53
CA GLY A 384 21.70 -26.19 -13.26
C GLY A 384 20.26 -26.70 -13.01
N GLN A 385 19.92 -27.22 -11.83
CA GLN A 385 18.88 -28.25 -11.70
C GLN A 385 18.14 -28.25 -10.34
N PRO A 386 16.89 -28.79 -10.23
CA PRO A 386 16.07 -28.72 -9.01
C PRO A 386 16.72 -29.37 -7.78
N VAL A 387 16.99 -28.58 -6.74
CA VAL A 387 17.46 -29.04 -5.43
C VAL A 387 16.54 -28.48 -4.34
N ALA A 388 16.05 -29.31 -3.43
CA ALA A 388 15.24 -28.88 -2.29
C ALA A 388 15.97 -29.09 -0.97
N LEU A 389 16.15 -28.02 -0.22
CA LEU A 389 16.78 -28.00 1.09
C LEU A 389 15.73 -27.58 2.12
N THR A 390 15.37 -28.47 3.03
CA THR A 390 14.24 -28.21 3.95
C THR A 390 14.60 -28.53 5.40
N ALA A 391 14.21 -27.66 6.33
CA ALA A 391 14.41 -27.90 7.78
C ALA A 391 15.89 -28.22 8.13
N LEU A 392 16.80 -27.38 7.63
CA LEU A 392 18.23 -27.49 7.92
C LEU A 392 18.64 -26.44 8.94
N THR A 393 19.51 -26.81 9.87
CA THR A 393 20.23 -25.85 10.72
C THR A 393 21.69 -25.90 10.36
N VAL A 394 22.27 -24.80 9.91
CA VAL A 394 23.69 -24.70 9.58
C VAL A 394 24.33 -23.77 10.59
N ASP A 395 25.25 -24.31 11.39
CA ASP A 395 25.99 -23.58 12.41
C ASP A 395 27.49 -23.79 12.24
N LEU A 396 28.15 -22.84 11.57
CA LEU A 396 29.58 -22.94 11.27
C LEU A 396 30.46 -22.39 12.40
N ASP A 397 29.89 -21.98 13.54
CA ASP A 397 30.59 -21.47 14.72
C ASP A 397 30.57 -22.51 15.87
N PRO A 398 31.70 -23.16 16.22
CA PRO A 398 31.73 -24.08 17.35
C PRO A 398 32.33 -23.43 18.58
N ASP A 399 31.62 -23.41 19.70
CA ASP A 399 32.28 -23.20 20.99
C ASP A 399 33.28 -24.35 21.26
N ASN A 400 34.57 -24.02 21.21
CA ASN A 400 35.66 -24.84 21.77
C ASN A 400 35.75 -24.56 23.27
N PRO A 401 35.43 -25.50 24.17
CA PRO A 401 35.49 -25.28 25.62
C PRO A 401 36.91 -25.13 26.20
N ASN A 402 37.99 -25.29 25.40
CA ASN A 402 39.38 -25.01 25.79
C ASN A 402 39.89 -23.61 25.37
N ALA A 403 39.02 -22.72 24.87
CA ALA A 403 39.41 -21.35 24.54
C ALA A 403 39.50 -20.47 25.80
N SER A 404 40.55 -20.68 26.59
CA SER A 404 40.94 -19.78 27.66
C SER A 404 41.57 -18.50 27.09
N SER A 405 40.79 -17.61 26.48
CA SER A 405 41.10 -16.17 26.49
C SER A 405 39.92 -15.34 25.99
N LYS A 406 39.46 -14.46 26.87
CA LYS A 406 38.93 -13.15 26.47
C LYS A 406 39.94 -12.53 25.49
N THR A 407 39.42 -11.94 24.41
CA THR A 407 40.11 -11.32 23.25
C THR A 407 40.58 -12.29 22.16
N GLY A 408 39.72 -12.50 21.14
CA GLY A 408 40.11 -13.06 19.84
C GLY A 408 39.35 -14.33 19.43
N THR A 409 38.07 -14.20 19.02
CA THR A 409 37.30 -15.29 18.40
C THR A 409 37.80 -15.58 16.99
N THR A 410 38.51 -16.70 16.81
CA THR A 410 38.90 -17.21 15.48
C THR A 410 37.74 -17.99 14.89
N CYS A 411 36.81 -17.31 14.21
CA CYS A 411 35.73 -18.01 13.52
C CYS A 411 36.19 -18.62 12.18
N VAL A 412 35.63 -19.78 11.81
CA VAL A 412 35.83 -20.37 10.48
C VAL A 412 35.17 -19.45 9.45
N ARG A 413 35.97 -18.79 8.59
CA ARG A 413 35.45 -18.00 7.47
C ARG A 413 34.80 -18.97 6.48
N GLY A 414 33.47 -18.99 6.43
CA GLY A 414 32.70 -19.95 5.63
C GLY A 414 31.37 -19.42 5.10
N THR A 415 30.79 -20.11 4.13
CA THR A 415 29.47 -19.81 3.56
C THR A 415 28.47 -20.85 4.03
N GLY A 416 27.37 -20.47 4.70
CA GLY A 416 26.37 -21.44 5.17
C GLY A 416 25.75 -22.23 4.05
N LEU A 417 25.18 -21.48 3.11
CA LEU A 417 24.50 -22.03 1.95
C LEU A 417 24.95 -21.30 0.69
N LEU A 418 25.55 -22.03 -0.25
CA LEU A 418 25.88 -21.56 -1.58
C LEU A 418 24.91 -22.24 -2.57
N ILE A 419 23.93 -21.49 -3.06
CA ILE A 419 22.92 -21.99 -3.99
C ILE A 419 23.23 -21.44 -5.38
N GLY A 420 23.45 -22.31 -6.36
CA GLY A 420 23.38 -21.97 -7.76
C GLY A 420 22.28 -22.72 -8.49
N THR A 421 21.56 -22.00 -9.37
CA THR A 421 20.51 -22.46 -10.31
C THR A 421 19.33 -23.24 -9.67
N PRO A 422 18.16 -23.50 -10.30
CA PRO A 422 16.87 -23.52 -9.58
C PRO A 422 16.87 -24.47 -8.37
N ALA A 423 16.96 -23.91 -7.17
CA ALA A 423 17.03 -24.66 -5.95
C ALA A 423 16.26 -23.89 -4.88
N GLU A 424 15.53 -24.64 -4.06
CA GLU A 424 14.63 -24.12 -3.06
C GLU A 424 15.19 -24.41 -1.67
N ALA A 425 15.36 -23.36 -0.87
CA ALA A 425 15.57 -23.49 0.56
C ALA A 425 14.30 -23.05 1.32
N ASP A 426 13.76 -23.94 2.14
CA ASP A 426 12.59 -23.67 3.00
C ASP A 426 12.89 -24.06 4.45
N ARG A 427 12.52 -23.21 5.41
CA ARG A 427 12.72 -23.47 6.86
C ARG A 427 14.18 -23.75 7.21
N VAL A 428 15.12 -23.03 6.61
CA VAL A 428 16.54 -23.15 6.93
C VAL A 428 16.92 -22.13 8.03
N VAL A 429 17.86 -22.49 8.89
CA VAL A 429 18.45 -21.59 9.89
C VAL A 429 19.96 -21.52 9.64
N LEU A 430 20.49 -20.33 9.36
CA LEU A 430 21.90 -20.11 9.03
C LEU A 430 22.57 -19.25 10.12
N MET A 431 23.43 -19.88 10.92
CA MET A 431 24.23 -19.29 12.00
C MET A 431 25.70 -19.29 11.60
N ASN A 432 26.18 -18.22 10.95
CA ASN A 432 27.55 -18.18 10.41
C ASN A 432 28.25 -16.89 10.76
N CYS A 433 29.57 -16.94 10.89
CA CYS A 433 30.43 -15.74 10.98
C CYS A 433 30.92 -15.21 9.63
N GLY A 434 30.64 -15.91 8.53
CA GLY A 434 30.97 -15.50 7.17
C GLY A 434 29.76 -14.98 6.41
N ARG A 435 29.60 -15.37 5.14
CA ARG A 435 28.37 -15.11 4.39
C ARG A 435 27.31 -16.13 4.79
N GLY A 436 26.12 -15.66 5.14
CA GLY A 436 25.01 -16.55 5.51
C GLY A 436 24.59 -17.41 4.32
N LEU A 437 24.07 -16.72 3.31
CA LEU A 437 23.55 -17.27 2.07
C LEU A 437 24.22 -16.58 0.88
N VAL A 438 24.57 -17.35 -0.14
CA VAL A 438 25.00 -16.82 -1.44
C VAL A 438 24.15 -17.47 -2.53
N LEU A 439 23.43 -16.64 -3.30
CA LEU A 439 22.71 -17.03 -4.50
C LEU A 439 23.56 -16.63 -5.71
N ASN A 440 24.14 -17.63 -6.38
CA ASN A 440 24.98 -17.47 -7.57
C ASN A 440 24.45 -18.38 -8.68
N GLY A 441 23.62 -17.85 -9.58
CA GLY A 441 23.05 -18.57 -10.71
C GLY A 441 21.56 -18.33 -10.88
N ASN A 442 20.96 -18.92 -11.92
CA ASN A 442 19.60 -18.54 -12.33
C ASN A 442 18.49 -19.29 -11.59
N GLY A 443 17.60 -18.58 -10.90
CA GLY A 443 16.32 -19.14 -10.40
C GLY A 443 16.33 -19.73 -8.98
N GLY A 444 17.37 -19.52 -8.18
CA GLY A 444 17.38 -19.95 -6.77
C GLY A 444 16.30 -19.23 -5.95
N SER A 445 15.59 -19.97 -5.09
CA SER A 445 14.50 -19.47 -4.25
C SER A 445 14.75 -19.79 -2.78
N VAL A 446 14.63 -18.82 -1.89
CA VAL A 446 14.77 -19.02 -0.44
C VAL A 446 13.58 -18.42 0.28
N ARG A 447 12.85 -19.24 1.04
CA ARG A 447 11.69 -18.81 1.82
C ARG A 447 11.71 -19.35 3.24
N ASN A 448 10.93 -18.71 4.11
CA ASN A 448 10.72 -19.10 5.50
C ASN A 448 12.02 -19.38 6.29
N THR A 449 13.12 -18.72 5.92
CA THR A 449 14.46 -19.02 6.42
C THR A 449 14.92 -17.92 7.36
N VAL A 450 15.71 -18.29 8.38
CA VAL A 450 16.35 -17.36 9.32
C VAL A 450 17.84 -17.30 8.99
N ILE A 451 18.36 -16.11 8.70
CA ILE A 451 19.73 -15.91 8.23
C ILE A 451 20.45 -14.91 9.13
N GLY A 452 21.60 -15.28 9.68
CA GLY A 452 22.43 -14.36 10.46
C GLY A 452 21.93 -14.10 11.89
N PHE A 453 21.18 -15.04 12.47
CA PHE A 453 20.67 -14.98 13.84
C PHE A 453 20.87 -16.31 14.58
N PHE A 454 21.07 -16.23 15.89
CA PHE A 454 20.88 -17.34 16.80
C PHE A 454 19.38 -17.51 17.16
N PRO A 455 18.94 -18.71 17.60
CA PRO A 455 17.54 -18.98 17.96
C PRO A 455 17.00 -18.12 19.11
N ASP A 456 17.88 -17.57 19.95
CA ASP A 456 17.54 -16.65 21.04
C ASP A 456 17.33 -15.20 20.56
N GLY A 457 17.47 -14.96 19.26
CA GLY A 457 17.35 -13.64 18.62
C GLY A 457 18.63 -12.81 18.69
N THR A 458 19.73 -13.32 19.24
CA THR A 458 21.00 -12.57 19.22
C THR A 458 21.70 -12.73 17.86
N THR A 459 22.49 -11.72 17.48
CA THR A 459 23.31 -11.79 16.26
C THR A 459 24.68 -12.38 16.59
N PRO A 460 25.23 -13.30 15.76
CA PRO A 460 26.60 -13.77 15.90
C PRO A 460 27.60 -12.62 16.00
N ALA A 461 28.54 -12.73 16.92
CA ALA A 461 29.46 -11.65 17.27
C ALA A 461 30.45 -11.27 16.14
N SER A 462 30.40 -11.88 14.95
CA SER A 462 31.50 -11.86 13.96
C SER A 462 31.07 -11.82 12.48
N THR A 463 29.82 -11.46 12.12
CA THR A 463 29.46 -11.34 10.69
C THR A 463 30.16 -10.14 10.03
N PHE A 464 31.37 -10.35 9.51
CA PHE A 464 32.15 -9.34 8.79
C PHE A 464 31.67 -9.11 7.34
N PHE A 465 30.79 -9.97 6.84
CA PHE A 465 30.29 -10.01 5.46
C PHE A 465 28.78 -9.86 5.39
N ASP A 466 28.24 -9.71 4.19
CA ASP A 466 26.81 -9.61 3.94
C ASP A 466 26.09 -10.90 4.35
N ALA A 467 24.89 -10.76 4.96
CA ALA A 467 24.12 -11.91 5.43
C ALA A 467 23.61 -12.74 4.24
N VAL A 468 23.14 -12.05 3.19
CA VAL A 468 22.76 -12.63 1.90
C VAL A 468 23.48 -11.88 0.80
N GLU A 469 24.15 -12.62 -0.08
CA GLU A 469 24.61 -12.08 -1.36
C GLU A 469 23.87 -12.75 -2.53
N ILE A 470 23.35 -11.95 -3.44
CA ILE A 470 22.82 -12.37 -4.74
C ILE A 470 23.76 -11.80 -5.79
N ALA A 471 24.62 -12.62 -6.38
CA ALA A 471 25.55 -12.17 -7.40
C ALA A 471 25.28 -12.84 -8.74
N ASP A 472 25.39 -12.06 -9.83
CA ASP A 472 25.41 -12.60 -11.21
C ASP A 472 24.25 -13.57 -11.51
N SER A 473 23.05 -13.27 -11.01
CA SER A 473 21.89 -14.19 -10.97
C SER A 473 20.67 -13.67 -11.73
N VAL A 474 20.02 -14.54 -12.52
CA VAL A 474 18.73 -14.26 -13.18
C VAL A 474 17.58 -14.99 -12.49
N GLY A 475 16.52 -14.28 -12.09
CA GLY A 475 15.30 -14.88 -11.55
C GLY A 475 15.41 -15.37 -10.11
N ALA A 476 16.44 -14.97 -9.36
CA ALA A 476 16.57 -15.34 -7.95
C ALA A 476 15.43 -14.74 -7.12
N ARG A 477 14.91 -15.53 -6.18
CA ARG A 477 13.82 -15.15 -5.27
C ARG A 477 14.29 -15.25 -3.83
N LEU A 478 14.26 -14.14 -3.12
CA LEU A 478 14.43 -14.08 -1.68
C LEU A 478 13.07 -13.76 -1.08
N GLY A 479 12.40 -14.81 -0.62
CA GLY A 479 11.05 -14.83 -0.07
C GLY A 479 9.96 -14.98 -1.14
N THR A 480 8.72 -15.21 -0.67
CA THR A 480 7.53 -15.37 -1.51
C THR A 480 6.35 -14.59 -0.92
N PRO A 481 5.36 -14.17 -1.74
CA PRO A 481 4.16 -13.46 -1.29
C PRO A 481 3.12 -14.41 -0.64
N GLU A 482 3.58 -15.31 0.22
CA GLU A 482 2.75 -16.27 0.96
C GLU A 482 2.86 -16.00 2.47
N PRO A 483 1.87 -16.33 3.32
CA PRO A 483 1.91 -16.06 4.76
C PRO A 483 3.16 -16.57 5.50
N ASN A 484 3.80 -17.64 5.00
CA ASN A 484 5.04 -18.19 5.54
C ASN A 484 6.23 -18.04 4.57
N GLY A 485 6.08 -17.25 3.51
CA GLY A 485 7.12 -17.03 2.50
C GLY A 485 8.30 -16.18 2.97
N GLY A 486 8.11 -15.43 4.06
CA GLY A 486 9.06 -14.43 4.50
C GLY A 486 10.28 -14.94 5.27
N ASN A 487 11.46 -14.47 4.86
CA ASN A 487 12.70 -14.74 5.59
C ASN A 487 12.94 -13.71 6.69
N VAL A 488 13.70 -14.08 7.71
CA VAL A 488 14.18 -13.19 8.76
C VAL A 488 15.69 -13.05 8.59
N ILE A 489 16.15 -11.87 8.19
CA ILE A 489 17.53 -11.64 7.76
C ILE A 489 18.20 -10.65 8.70
N GLY A 490 19.30 -11.11 9.30
CA GLY A 490 20.08 -10.41 10.28
C GLY A 490 20.97 -9.34 9.70
N GLN A 491 21.47 -8.51 10.60
CA GLN A 491 22.40 -7.45 10.24
C GLN A 491 23.84 -7.94 10.22
N CYS A 492 24.69 -7.15 9.58
CA CYS A 492 26.12 -7.37 9.55
C CYS A 492 26.84 -6.45 10.57
N ARG A 493 28.05 -6.85 11.01
CA ARG A 493 28.74 -6.20 12.13
C ARG A 493 29.41 -4.86 11.79
N ASN A 494 29.76 -4.57 10.53
CA ASN A 494 30.55 -3.39 10.15
C ASN A 494 29.75 -2.39 9.28
N GLU A 495 30.18 -1.12 9.24
CA GLU A 495 29.50 -0.08 8.44
C GLU A 495 29.60 -0.28 6.91
N GLY A 496 30.49 -1.18 6.47
CA GLY A 496 30.75 -1.46 5.06
C GLY A 496 29.90 -2.57 4.43
N CYS A 497 29.11 -3.30 5.21
CA CYS A 497 28.34 -4.45 4.72
C CYS A 497 26.82 -4.16 4.69
N SER A 498 26.05 -5.08 4.10
CA SER A 498 24.59 -5.04 3.99
C SER A 498 23.98 -6.36 4.47
N ALA A 499 22.75 -6.34 4.97
CA ALA A 499 22.02 -7.59 5.22
C ALA A 499 21.73 -8.31 3.87
N VAL A 500 21.15 -7.53 2.97
CA VAL A 500 20.89 -7.67 1.53
C VAL A 500 21.98 -7.17 0.57
N THR A 501 22.81 -7.96 -0.10
CA THR A 501 23.61 -7.43 -1.23
C THR A 501 23.20 -8.08 -2.54
N ILE A 502 22.84 -7.26 -3.52
CA ILE A 502 22.60 -7.67 -4.91
C ILE A 502 23.69 -7.03 -5.75
N VAL A 503 24.49 -7.84 -6.44
CA VAL A 503 25.69 -7.34 -7.12
C VAL A 503 25.88 -7.96 -8.50
N THR A 504 26.23 -7.14 -9.47
CA THR A 504 26.77 -7.61 -10.76
C THR A 504 28.29 -7.53 -10.72
N ARG A 505 28.98 -8.62 -11.10
CA ARG A 505 30.44 -8.64 -11.24
C ARG A 505 30.83 -8.97 -12.66
N ASN A 506 30.29 -10.08 -13.17
CA ASN A 506 30.70 -10.65 -14.45
C ASN A 506 29.51 -10.92 -15.39
N LEU A 507 28.30 -11.13 -14.85
CA LEU A 507 27.09 -11.42 -15.62
C LEU A 507 25.95 -10.49 -15.22
N PRO A 508 24.97 -10.26 -16.11
CA PRO A 508 23.80 -9.46 -15.75
C PRO A 508 22.98 -10.13 -14.66
N VAL A 509 22.53 -9.32 -13.69
CA VAL A 509 21.53 -9.69 -12.69
C VAL A 509 20.18 -9.24 -13.24
N ALA A 510 19.23 -10.14 -13.40
CA ALA A 510 17.93 -9.80 -13.96
C ALA A 510 16.74 -10.52 -13.32
N GLY A 511 15.60 -9.85 -13.16
CA GLY A 511 14.38 -10.49 -12.65
C GLY A 511 14.48 -11.01 -11.21
N VAL A 512 15.42 -10.48 -10.41
CA VAL A 512 15.54 -10.80 -8.99
C VAL A 512 14.35 -10.24 -8.23
N ARG A 513 13.79 -11.03 -7.33
CA ARG A 513 12.68 -10.63 -6.44
C ARG A 513 13.10 -10.78 -4.99
N VAL A 514 12.96 -9.72 -4.22
CA VAL A 514 13.13 -9.72 -2.76
C VAL A 514 11.77 -9.37 -2.19
N GLU A 515 11.02 -10.37 -1.71
CA GLU A 515 9.61 -10.24 -1.34
C GLU A 515 9.37 -10.78 0.09
N ASN A 516 8.50 -10.15 0.88
CA ASN A 516 8.04 -10.62 2.20
C ASN A 516 9.14 -10.80 3.28
N ASN A 517 10.30 -10.17 3.17
CA ASN A 517 11.39 -10.38 4.12
C ASN A 517 11.33 -9.40 5.30
N PHE A 518 11.76 -9.87 6.47
CA PHE A 518 12.02 -9.07 7.67
C PHE A 518 13.53 -8.87 7.80
N ILE A 519 14.01 -7.69 7.43
CA ILE A 519 15.44 -7.40 7.28
C ILE A 519 15.87 -6.39 8.33
N GLY A 520 16.73 -6.83 9.25
CA GLY A 520 17.22 -6.05 10.38
C GLY A 520 16.28 -6.02 11.60
N VAL A 521 15.15 -6.72 11.52
CA VAL A 521 14.15 -6.88 12.59
C VAL A 521 13.63 -8.31 12.63
N ASN A 522 13.13 -8.74 13.78
CA ASN A 522 12.42 -10.03 13.88
C ASN A 522 10.97 -9.88 13.42
N ARG A 523 10.28 -11.02 13.24
CA ARG A 523 8.85 -11.06 12.84
C ARG A 523 7.92 -10.28 13.80
N LEU A 524 8.32 -10.14 15.06
CA LEU A 524 7.54 -9.45 16.09
C LEU A 524 7.83 -7.95 16.19
N GLY A 525 8.87 -7.43 15.52
CA GLY A 525 9.30 -6.04 15.63
C GLY A 525 9.84 -5.65 17.01
N THR A 526 10.10 -6.61 17.90
CA THR A 526 10.48 -6.35 19.30
C THR A 526 11.97 -6.09 19.48
N VAL A 527 12.78 -6.36 18.46
CA VAL A 527 14.24 -6.16 18.49
C VAL A 527 14.70 -5.48 17.20
N SER A 528 15.33 -4.31 17.34
CA SER A 528 16.25 -3.75 16.35
C SER A 528 17.64 -4.26 16.70
N PHE A 529 18.20 -5.10 15.83
CA PHE A 529 19.51 -5.68 16.05
C PHE A 529 20.53 -4.60 15.70
N GLN A 530 21.32 -4.11 16.64
CA GLN A 530 22.19 -2.93 16.43
C GLN A 530 23.43 -3.22 15.56
N GLY A 531 23.25 -3.74 14.35
CA GLY A 531 24.30 -3.87 13.34
C GLY A 531 24.66 -2.53 12.70
N ASN A 532 25.80 -2.48 12.01
CA ASN A 532 26.41 -1.22 11.58
C ASN A 532 26.14 -0.87 10.10
N GLY A 533 25.55 -1.77 9.30
CA GLY A 533 25.48 -1.69 7.84
C GLY A 533 24.20 -1.09 7.23
N ARG A 534 23.96 -1.41 5.95
CA ARG A 534 22.72 -1.13 5.19
C ARG A 534 21.75 -2.31 5.23
N GLY A 535 20.47 -2.06 4.96
CA GLY A 535 19.47 -3.12 4.82
C GLY A 535 19.62 -3.90 3.52
N ILE A 536 19.19 -3.32 2.40
CA ILE A 536 19.36 -3.88 1.06
C ILE A 536 20.23 -2.94 0.24
N SER A 537 21.27 -3.46 -0.39
CA SER A 537 22.12 -2.72 -1.31
C SER A 537 22.15 -3.39 -2.69
N LEU A 538 21.90 -2.59 -3.72
CA LEU A 538 22.04 -2.99 -5.12
C LEU A 538 23.19 -2.20 -5.76
N PHE A 539 24.23 -2.90 -6.21
CA PHE A 539 25.39 -2.31 -6.87
C PHE A 539 25.64 -2.97 -8.23
N SER A 540 25.86 -2.16 -9.26
CA SER A 540 26.43 -2.65 -10.53
C SER A 540 27.92 -2.28 -10.62
N THR A 541 28.82 -3.28 -10.74
CA THR A 541 30.29 -3.01 -10.87
C THR A 541 30.80 -3.00 -12.31
N GLY A 542 29.94 -3.28 -13.29
CA GLY A 542 30.17 -3.04 -14.72
C GLY A 542 28.87 -2.60 -15.38
N ASN A 543 28.90 -1.54 -16.20
CA ASN A 543 27.79 -0.88 -16.94
C ASN A 543 26.41 -0.75 -16.20
N PRO A 544 25.81 0.45 -16.05
CA PRO A 544 24.49 0.61 -15.40
C PRO A 544 23.34 -0.27 -15.95
N GLU A 545 23.48 -0.87 -17.13
CA GLU A 545 22.51 -1.80 -17.72
C GLU A 545 22.63 -3.26 -17.23
N SER A 546 23.65 -3.60 -16.43
CA SER A 546 23.88 -4.98 -16.00
C SER A 546 22.98 -5.45 -14.85
N ALA A 547 22.36 -4.55 -14.09
CA ALA A 547 21.33 -4.88 -13.10
C ALA A 547 19.95 -4.42 -13.61
N LEU A 548 19.15 -5.35 -14.14
CA LEU A 548 17.93 -5.09 -14.88
C LEU A 548 16.69 -5.73 -14.23
N GLY A 549 15.69 -4.93 -13.85
CA GLY A 549 14.42 -5.49 -13.40
C GLY A 549 14.50 -6.21 -12.05
N VAL A 550 15.20 -5.60 -11.10
CA VAL A 550 15.18 -6.04 -9.69
C VAL A 550 13.91 -5.52 -9.02
N ASN A 551 13.13 -6.41 -8.41
CA ASN A 551 11.93 -6.08 -7.66
C ASN A 551 12.21 -6.23 -6.17
N ILE A 552 12.15 -5.12 -5.44
CA ILE A 552 12.21 -5.09 -3.98
C ILE A 552 10.80 -4.83 -3.48
N GLY A 553 10.18 -5.89 -2.98
CA GLY A 553 8.77 -6.00 -2.69
C GLY A 553 7.99 -6.35 -3.95
N GLY A 554 6.73 -5.95 -4.04
CA GLY A 554 5.90 -6.30 -5.19
C GLY A 554 4.47 -5.78 -5.14
N ASP A 555 3.67 -6.27 -6.07
CA ASP A 555 2.29 -5.83 -6.33
C ASP A 555 1.21 -6.76 -5.75
N GLN A 556 1.60 -7.83 -5.06
CA GLN A 556 0.68 -8.74 -4.39
C GLN A 556 0.63 -8.43 -2.89
N PRO A 557 -0.49 -8.76 -2.22
CA PRO A 557 -0.51 -8.83 -0.76
C PRO A 557 0.68 -9.67 -0.24
N LEU A 558 1.26 -9.24 0.88
CA LEU A 558 2.44 -9.88 1.50
C LEU A 558 3.74 -9.83 0.69
N SER A 559 3.80 -9.23 -0.51
CA SER A 559 5.08 -9.04 -1.21
C SER A 559 6.01 -8.04 -0.50
N GLY A 560 5.48 -7.12 0.30
CA GLY A 560 6.24 -6.05 0.94
C GLY A 560 7.30 -6.54 1.93
N ASN A 561 8.52 -6.00 1.87
CA ASN A 561 9.54 -6.25 2.88
C ASN A 561 9.43 -5.25 4.04
N VAL A 562 9.91 -5.65 5.22
CA VAL A 562 10.19 -4.77 6.35
C VAL A 562 11.69 -4.55 6.43
N VAL A 563 12.16 -3.32 6.25
CA VAL A 563 13.59 -2.96 6.21
C VAL A 563 13.90 -1.87 7.23
N SER A 564 14.40 -2.27 8.39
CA SER A 564 14.42 -1.43 9.59
C SER A 564 15.60 -1.73 10.51
N GLY A 565 15.96 -0.77 11.35
CA GLY A 565 16.95 -0.92 12.40
C GLY A 565 18.42 -0.90 11.94
N HIS A 566 18.71 -0.59 10.69
CA HIS A 566 20.07 -0.54 10.15
C HIS A 566 20.75 0.78 10.54
N LYS A 567 22.06 0.84 10.83
CA LYS A 567 22.72 2.12 11.19
C LYS A 567 22.96 3.07 10.01
N ARG A 568 22.84 2.59 8.78
CA ARG A 568 22.95 3.41 7.56
C ARG A 568 21.61 3.52 6.84
N GLU A 569 21.60 3.40 5.52
CA GLU A 569 20.40 3.43 4.70
C GLU A 569 19.62 2.11 4.80
N GLY A 570 18.29 2.19 4.76
CA GLY A 570 17.44 0.99 4.69
C GLY A 570 17.64 0.26 3.37
N ILE A 571 17.36 0.94 2.25
CA ILE A 571 17.58 0.44 0.90
C ILE A 571 18.48 1.42 0.14
N PHE A 572 19.53 0.91 -0.49
CA PHE A 572 20.47 1.68 -1.30
C PHE A 572 20.58 1.07 -2.70
N VAL A 573 20.15 1.83 -3.71
CA VAL A 573 20.19 1.42 -5.11
C VAL A 573 21.18 2.30 -5.87
N GLN A 574 22.15 1.67 -6.53
CA GLN A 574 23.15 2.37 -7.34
C GLN A 574 23.26 1.78 -8.74
N SER A 575 23.16 2.66 -9.75
CA SER A 575 23.44 2.35 -11.16
C SER A 575 22.67 1.13 -11.70
N SER A 576 21.34 1.17 -11.61
CA SER A 576 20.43 0.09 -12.05
C SER A 576 19.41 0.56 -13.09
N LEU A 577 18.82 -0.37 -13.86
CA LEU A 577 17.78 -0.11 -14.84
C LEU A 577 16.48 -0.87 -14.49
N ASN A 578 15.33 -0.20 -14.60
CA ASN A 578 13.99 -0.78 -14.38
C ASN A 578 13.76 -1.42 -12.99
N THR A 579 14.41 -0.90 -11.95
CA THR A 579 14.21 -1.38 -10.57
C THR A 579 12.83 -0.97 -10.06
N GLN A 580 12.09 -1.91 -9.49
CA GLN A 580 10.80 -1.66 -8.86
C GLN A 580 10.94 -1.81 -7.34
N ILE A 581 10.46 -0.82 -6.59
CA ILE A 581 10.47 -0.81 -5.13
C ILE A 581 9.04 -0.56 -4.68
N GLN A 582 8.34 -1.59 -4.21
CA GLN A 582 6.89 -1.55 -4.01
C GLN A 582 6.46 -2.28 -2.74
N GLY A 583 5.50 -1.71 -2.02
CA GLY A 583 4.85 -2.35 -0.87
C GLY A 583 5.71 -2.46 0.39
N ASN A 584 6.90 -1.83 0.43
CA ASN A 584 7.83 -2.01 1.54
C ASN A 584 7.50 -1.10 2.74
N LEU A 585 7.76 -1.58 3.95
CA LEU A 585 7.83 -0.79 5.17
C LEU A 585 9.31 -0.51 5.50
N ILE A 586 9.70 0.76 5.52
CA ILE A 586 11.11 1.16 5.64
C ILE A 586 11.28 2.10 6.84
N GLY A 587 11.99 1.64 7.87
CA GLY A 587 12.22 2.35 9.13
C GLY A 587 11.08 2.19 10.16
N LEU A 588 10.17 1.26 9.92
CA LEU A 588 9.02 0.97 10.78
C LEU A 588 9.07 -0.44 11.38
N SER A 589 8.30 -0.67 12.43
CA SER A 589 7.93 -2.01 12.89
C SER A 589 7.14 -2.80 11.83
N PRO A 590 7.12 -4.14 11.90
CA PRO A 590 6.35 -4.99 10.99
C PRO A 590 4.86 -4.66 10.84
N ASP A 591 4.23 -4.15 11.89
CA ASP A 591 2.84 -3.69 11.86
C ASP A 591 2.69 -2.29 11.20
N GLY A 592 3.80 -1.59 10.98
CA GLY A 592 3.85 -0.28 10.35
C GLY A 592 3.48 0.89 11.26
N ASN A 593 3.37 0.66 12.57
CA ASN A 593 2.83 1.64 13.51
C ASN A 593 3.88 2.31 14.39
N ALA A 594 5.09 1.76 14.53
CA ALA A 594 6.14 2.34 15.37
C ALA A 594 7.44 2.55 14.58
N ALA A 595 8.24 3.53 14.99
CA ALA A 595 9.56 3.74 14.41
C ALA A 595 10.52 2.63 14.87
N LEU A 596 11.15 1.95 13.90
CA LEU A 596 12.35 1.14 14.07
C LEU A 596 13.39 1.66 13.06
N GLY A 597 13.63 2.96 13.14
CA GLY A 597 14.31 3.73 12.11
C GLY A 597 15.64 3.19 11.64
N ASN A 598 15.93 3.35 10.36
CA ASN A 598 17.30 3.26 9.87
C ASN A 598 18.09 4.51 10.31
N GLY A 599 19.41 4.41 10.44
CA GLY A 599 20.24 5.46 11.01
C GLY A 599 20.43 6.66 10.07
N LEU A 600 20.36 6.44 8.76
CA LEU A 600 20.35 7.45 7.71
C LEU A 600 19.02 7.40 6.93
N ALA A 601 19.05 7.64 5.61
CA ALA A 601 17.84 7.68 4.79
C ALA A 601 17.17 6.31 4.70
N GLY A 602 15.83 6.30 4.60
CA GLY A 602 15.10 5.05 4.41
C GLY A 602 15.44 4.39 3.08
N LEU A 603 15.34 5.16 1.99
CA LEU A 603 15.62 4.71 0.64
C LEU A 603 16.52 5.73 -0.07
N VAL A 604 17.57 5.24 -0.72
CA VAL A 604 18.48 6.03 -1.56
C VAL A 604 18.56 5.40 -2.93
N ILE A 605 18.34 6.18 -3.99
CA ILE A 605 18.48 5.76 -5.38
C ILE A 605 19.46 6.70 -6.08
N ARG A 606 20.55 6.16 -6.64
CA ARG A 606 21.62 6.96 -7.27
C ARG A 606 22.02 6.40 -8.63
N GLY A 607 21.97 7.26 -9.65
CA GLY A 607 22.37 6.89 -11.01
C GLY A 607 21.52 5.80 -11.64
N ALA A 608 20.33 5.53 -11.09
CA ALA A 608 19.39 4.58 -11.66
C ALA A 608 18.57 5.23 -12.79
N SER A 609 18.02 4.40 -13.68
CA SER A 609 17.08 4.86 -14.71
C SER A 609 15.82 3.99 -14.73
N ARG A 610 14.68 4.62 -15.05
CA ARG A 610 13.36 3.97 -15.12
C ARG A 610 12.98 3.21 -13.85
N ALA A 611 13.41 3.69 -12.69
CA ALA A 611 13.01 3.14 -11.41
C ALA A 611 11.54 3.50 -11.11
N ILE A 612 10.80 2.57 -10.50
CA ILE A 612 9.44 2.79 -10.03
C ILE A 612 9.42 2.59 -8.51
N VAL A 613 9.13 3.65 -7.76
CA VAL A 613 8.96 3.61 -6.31
C VAL A 613 7.48 3.78 -5.99
N GLY A 614 6.86 2.72 -5.53
CA GLY A 614 5.44 2.67 -5.22
C GLY A 614 4.59 2.24 -6.42
N GLY A 615 3.30 2.57 -6.40
CA GLY A 615 2.38 2.19 -7.46
C GLY A 615 0.93 2.62 -7.22
N PRO A 616 0.04 2.37 -8.18
CA PRO A 616 -1.36 2.78 -8.13
C PRO A 616 -2.20 2.11 -7.05
N SER A 617 -1.82 0.92 -6.60
CA SER A 617 -2.59 0.17 -5.61
C SER A 617 -2.03 0.32 -4.19
N PRO A 618 -2.86 0.22 -3.14
CA PRO A 618 -2.39 0.26 -1.75
C PRO A 618 -1.34 -0.82 -1.41
N VAL A 619 -1.35 -1.97 -2.11
CA VAL A 619 -0.35 -3.04 -1.90
C VAL A 619 1.03 -2.67 -2.45
N MET A 620 1.11 -1.83 -3.48
CA MET A 620 2.38 -1.35 -4.03
C MET A 620 2.95 -0.15 -3.26
N ARG A 621 2.19 0.46 -2.33
CA ARG A 621 2.61 1.64 -1.56
C ARG A 621 3.77 1.32 -0.64
N ASN A 622 4.90 2.02 -0.81
CA ASN A 622 5.91 2.02 0.25
C ASN A 622 5.51 2.98 1.36
N VAL A 623 5.88 2.64 2.59
CA VAL A 623 5.78 3.49 3.77
C VAL A 623 7.19 3.74 4.29
N ILE A 624 7.67 4.98 4.16
CA ILE A 624 9.06 5.37 4.42
C ILE A 624 9.11 6.39 5.54
N SER A 625 9.34 5.92 6.75
CA SER A 625 9.08 6.69 7.97
C SER A 625 10.02 6.32 9.11
N GLY A 626 10.18 7.20 10.09
CA GLY A 626 11.01 6.94 11.26
C GLY A 626 12.52 6.87 10.99
N ASN A 627 12.99 7.19 9.78
CA ASN A 627 14.41 7.08 9.41
C ASN A 627 15.23 8.29 9.88
N GLY A 628 16.56 8.13 9.87
CA GLY A 628 17.54 9.10 10.34
C GLY A 628 17.77 9.03 11.85
N ALA A 629 17.74 7.82 12.42
CA ALA A 629 17.92 7.57 13.86
C ALA A 629 19.34 7.90 14.37
N ALA A 630 20.35 7.90 13.49
CA ALA A 630 21.73 8.24 13.83
C ALA A 630 22.08 9.69 13.48
N ALA A 631 21.55 10.20 12.36
CA ALA A 631 21.70 11.59 11.95
C ALA A 631 20.47 12.07 11.15
N PRO A 632 20.14 13.39 11.19
CA PRO A 632 19.06 13.95 10.39
C PRO A 632 19.18 13.55 8.92
N SER A 633 18.18 12.83 8.40
CA SER A 633 18.18 12.32 7.03
C SER A 633 16.79 12.29 6.40
N PHE A 634 16.73 12.21 5.08
CA PHE A 634 15.48 12.16 4.33
C PHE A 634 14.87 10.77 4.36
N GLY A 635 13.54 10.67 4.26
CA GLY A 635 12.91 9.39 3.99
C GLY A 635 13.43 8.79 2.69
N LEU A 636 13.44 9.58 1.62
CA LEU A 636 13.86 9.20 0.27
C LEU A 636 14.89 10.19 -0.31
N ASP A 637 16.09 9.73 -0.69
CA ASP A 637 17.06 10.46 -1.52
C ASP A 637 17.01 9.90 -2.95
N PHE A 638 16.46 10.67 -3.89
CA PHE A 638 16.08 10.20 -5.22
C PHE A 638 16.86 10.90 -6.33
N GLN A 639 17.85 10.19 -6.88
CA GLN A 639 18.76 10.69 -7.91
C GLN A 639 18.75 9.72 -9.11
N ALA A 640 17.64 9.72 -9.83
CA ALA A 640 17.38 8.80 -10.94
C ALA A 640 16.79 9.54 -12.16
N THR A 641 17.01 8.98 -13.35
CA THR A 641 16.50 9.53 -14.61
C THR A 641 15.28 8.74 -15.11
N ALA A 642 14.35 9.41 -15.78
CA ALA A 642 13.13 8.83 -16.35
C ALA A 642 12.37 7.92 -15.35
N SER A 643 12.38 8.28 -14.07
CA SER A 643 11.92 7.43 -12.96
C SER A 643 10.69 8.03 -12.28
N VAL A 644 9.87 7.20 -11.65
CA VAL A 644 8.58 7.60 -11.06
C VAL A 644 8.53 7.21 -9.59
N VAL A 645 8.16 8.16 -8.73
CA VAL A 645 7.86 7.92 -7.32
C VAL A 645 6.38 8.24 -7.12
N GLN A 646 5.53 7.25 -6.87
CA GLN A 646 4.07 7.44 -6.85
C GLN A 646 3.37 6.60 -5.77
N GLY A 647 2.27 7.12 -5.22
CA GLY A 647 1.39 6.40 -4.29
C GLY A 647 2.03 6.02 -2.95
N ASN A 648 3.17 6.62 -2.57
CA ASN A 648 3.89 6.31 -1.33
C ASN A 648 3.41 7.16 -0.14
N TYR A 649 3.60 6.64 1.08
CA TYR A 649 3.49 7.40 2.33
C TYR A 649 4.89 7.66 2.90
N ILE A 650 5.19 8.91 3.23
CA ILE A 650 6.52 9.34 3.69
C ILE A 650 6.39 10.23 4.92
N GLY A 651 6.85 9.73 6.07
CA GLY A 651 6.77 10.41 7.37
C GLY A 651 5.52 10.08 8.19
N LEU A 652 4.72 9.10 7.76
CA LEU A 652 3.49 8.64 8.42
C LEU A 652 3.55 7.15 8.81
N ASP A 653 2.64 6.72 9.68
CA ASP A 653 2.32 5.31 9.88
C ASP A 653 1.71 4.66 8.62
N LYS A 654 1.59 3.33 8.64
CA LYS A 654 1.05 2.56 7.51
C LYS A 654 -0.39 2.95 7.14
N SER A 655 -1.21 3.39 8.11
CA SER A 655 -2.57 3.88 7.89
C SER A 655 -2.63 5.33 7.39
N GLY A 656 -1.54 6.09 7.48
CA GLY A 656 -1.50 7.51 7.11
C GLY A 656 -2.18 8.44 8.12
N THR A 657 -2.44 7.96 9.33
CA THR A 657 -3.17 8.68 10.38
C THR A 657 -2.28 9.39 11.38
N ARG A 658 -1.05 8.91 11.58
CA ARG A 658 -0.11 9.45 12.57
C ARG A 658 1.24 9.75 11.93
N ALA A 659 1.83 10.87 12.32
CA ALA A 659 3.20 11.18 11.95
C ALA A 659 4.19 10.22 12.65
N ILE A 660 5.05 9.59 11.85
CA ILE A 660 6.26 8.89 12.30
C ILE A 660 7.43 9.55 11.55
N PRO A 661 7.94 10.69 12.08
CA PRO A 661 8.79 11.58 11.30
C PRO A 661 10.07 10.90 10.84
N ASN A 662 10.45 11.12 9.58
CA ASN A 662 11.87 11.08 9.25
C ASN A 662 12.53 12.30 9.92
N THR A 663 13.74 12.14 10.46
CA THR A 663 14.40 13.19 11.28
C THR A 663 14.94 14.36 10.47
N GLY A 664 15.06 14.21 9.15
CA GLY A 664 15.21 15.28 8.17
C GLY A 664 13.89 15.55 7.42
N GLY A 665 13.94 15.68 6.10
CA GLY A 665 12.75 15.88 5.27
C GLY A 665 12.13 14.58 4.74
N GLY A 666 11.07 14.70 3.93
CA GLY A 666 10.42 13.55 3.30
C GLY A 666 11.23 13.03 2.11
N VAL A 667 11.25 13.81 1.03
CA VAL A 667 11.95 13.49 -0.22
C VAL A 667 13.03 14.52 -0.49
N ALA A 668 14.24 14.07 -0.83
CA ALA A 668 15.31 14.91 -1.33
C ALA A 668 15.74 14.47 -2.73
N ILE A 669 16.10 15.46 -3.54
CA ILE A 669 16.79 15.28 -4.82
C ILE A 669 18.09 16.07 -4.70
N MET A 670 19.16 15.39 -4.26
CA MET A 670 20.47 16.00 -4.04
C MET A 670 21.40 15.84 -5.25
N PRO A 671 22.33 16.77 -5.52
CA PRO A 671 22.91 16.94 -6.85
C PRO A 671 24.21 16.13 -7.09
N PHE A 672 24.32 14.92 -6.52
CA PHE A 672 25.50 14.08 -6.80
C PHE A 672 25.44 13.46 -8.21
N ASN A 673 24.24 13.33 -8.80
CA ASN A 673 24.04 12.78 -10.15
C ASN A 673 22.98 13.57 -10.91
N ALA A 674 23.06 13.57 -12.24
CA ALA A 674 22.05 14.18 -13.09
C ALA A 674 20.68 13.50 -12.90
N VAL A 675 19.66 14.31 -12.66
CA VAL A 675 18.25 13.89 -12.61
C VAL A 675 17.55 14.50 -13.79
N SER A 676 16.96 13.66 -14.65
CA SER A 676 16.26 14.13 -15.85
C SER A 676 14.97 13.36 -16.11
N GLY A 677 13.91 14.09 -16.45
CA GLY A 677 12.63 13.50 -16.86
C GLY A 677 11.94 12.62 -15.81
N SER A 678 12.22 12.83 -14.52
CA SER A 678 11.64 12.05 -13.43
C SER A 678 10.40 12.73 -12.83
N ILE A 679 9.49 11.92 -12.31
CA ILE A 679 8.18 12.37 -11.81
C ILE A 679 8.03 11.96 -10.33
N LEU A 680 7.68 12.93 -9.49
CA LEU A 680 7.17 12.70 -8.13
C LEU A 680 5.65 12.87 -8.16
N GLY A 681 4.95 11.76 -8.00
CA GLY A 681 3.50 11.61 -8.11
C GLY A 681 3.10 10.97 -9.43
N GLY A 682 1.91 11.29 -9.94
CA GLY A 682 1.41 10.76 -11.21
C GLY A 682 0.33 11.65 -11.83
N ASP A 683 -0.19 11.22 -12.98
CA ASP A 683 -1.18 11.97 -13.77
C ASP A 683 -2.60 11.98 -13.16
N ARG A 684 -2.82 11.21 -12.09
CA ARG A 684 -4.08 11.18 -11.35
C ARG A 684 -3.87 11.39 -9.85
N PRO A 685 -4.85 11.95 -9.11
CA PRO A 685 -4.73 12.22 -7.67
C PRO A 685 -4.35 11.00 -6.80
N GLU A 686 -4.78 9.79 -7.15
CA GLU A 686 -4.47 8.54 -6.43
C GLU A 686 -3.01 8.09 -6.56
N LEU A 687 -2.31 8.59 -7.59
CA LEU A 687 -0.87 8.35 -7.79
C LEU A 687 0.00 9.34 -7.03
N GLY A 688 -0.62 10.36 -6.42
CA GLY A 688 0.05 11.32 -5.54
C GLY A 688 0.74 10.65 -4.35
N ASN A 689 1.94 11.08 -4.02
CA ASN A 689 2.55 10.70 -2.75
C ASN A 689 1.96 11.53 -1.61
N ILE A 690 1.89 10.94 -0.42
CA ILE A 690 1.59 11.64 0.82
C ILE A 690 2.90 11.87 1.56
N VAL A 691 3.33 13.13 1.62
CA VAL A 691 4.61 13.53 2.22
C VAL A 691 4.34 14.47 3.38
N SER A 692 4.24 13.91 4.58
CA SER A 692 3.67 14.60 5.74
C SER A 692 4.34 14.16 7.03
N GLY A 693 4.28 14.99 8.07
CA GLY A 693 4.80 14.64 9.39
C GLY A 693 6.33 14.56 9.50
N ASN A 694 7.10 15.05 8.52
CA ASN A 694 8.57 15.00 8.58
C ASN A 694 9.17 16.16 9.42
N SER A 695 10.39 15.98 9.92
CA SER A 695 11.06 16.96 10.80
C SER A 695 11.73 18.12 10.04
N GLY A 696 11.72 18.08 8.71
CA GLY A 696 12.22 19.12 7.80
C GLY A 696 11.21 19.40 6.69
N PRO A 697 11.66 19.82 5.49
CA PRO A 697 10.77 20.03 4.35
C PRO A 697 10.12 18.73 3.87
N GLY A 698 8.92 18.82 3.30
CA GLY A 698 8.26 17.68 2.65
C GLY A 698 9.10 17.19 1.47
N VAL A 699 9.33 18.06 0.49
CA VAL A 699 10.14 17.78 -0.70
C VAL A 699 11.23 18.83 -0.83
N ARG A 700 12.48 18.40 -1.05
CA ARG A 700 13.63 19.29 -1.31
C ARG A 700 14.28 18.99 -2.65
N LEU A 701 14.39 20.01 -3.50
CA LEU A 701 15.00 19.95 -4.82
C LEU A 701 16.23 20.88 -4.88
N GLY A 702 17.39 20.27 -5.13
CA GLY A 702 18.63 20.97 -5.48
C GLY A 702 19.43 21.58 -4.33
N ASP A 703 20.75 21.65 -4.58
CA ASP A 703 21.74 22.64 -4.09
C ASP A 703 22.77 22.91 -5.23
N LEU A 704 23.81 23.73 -4.98
CA LEU A 704 24.54 24.61 -5.93
C LEU A 704 25.26 23.98 -7.15
N VAL A 705 25.18 22.66 -7.40
CA VAL A 705 26.16 21.97 -8.28
C VAL A 705 25.58 21.35 -9.56
N SER A 706 24.41 20.70 -9.53
CA SER A 706 23.75 20.19 -10.76
C SER A 706 22.23 20.07 -10.56
N ALA A 707 21.49 20.89 -11.28
CA ALA A 707 20.04 20.97 -11.08
C ALA A 707 19.28 19.90 -11.86
N PRO A 708 18.19 19.33 -11.31
CA PRO A 708 17.31 18.43 -12.06
C PRO A 708 16.74 19.12 -13.30
N VAL A 709 16.72 18.43 -14.44
CA VAL A 709 16.19 18.95 -15.70
C VAL A 709 14.89 18.22 -16.07
N GLY A 710 13.78 18.94 -16.22
CA GLY A 710 12.50 18.34 -16.57
C GLY A 710 11.91 17.46 -15.46
N PHE A 711 12.19 17.79 -14.20
CA PHE A 711 11.55 17.14 -13.05
C PHE A 711 10.12 17.68 -12.88
N THR A 712 9.16 16.78 -12.65
CA THR A 712 7.77 17.16 -12.36
C THR A 712 7.33 16.65 -10.99
N ALA A 713 6.87 17.55 -10.12
CA ALA A 713 6.09 17.20 -8.95
C ALA A 713 4.61 17.42 -9.26
N ARG A 714 3.82 16.35 -9.30
CA ARG A 714 2.40 16.44 -9.63
C ARG A 714 1.48 15.62 -8.71
N ASN A 715 0.30 16.14 -8.43
CA ASN A 715 -0.74 15.45 -7.66
C ASN A 715 -0.33 14.99 -6.24
N ASN A 716 0.78 15.46 -5.68
CA ASN A 716 1.20 15.08 -4.33
C ASN A 716 0.37 15.80 -3.27
N ARG A 717 0.21 15.17 -2.10
CA ARG A 717 -0.36 15.79 -0.90
C ARG A 717 0.74 15.95 0.14
N ILE A 718 0.99 17.19 0.58
CA ILE A 718 2.17 17.55 1.36
C ILE A 718 1.75 18.36 2.58
N GLY A 719 2.04 17.84 3.77
CA GLY A 719 1.70 18.45 5.07
C GLY A 719 0.27 18.15 5.56
N VAL A 720 -0.41 17.21 4.91
CA VAL A 720 -1.80 16.83 5.19
C VAL A 720 -1.99 15.31 5.30
N SER A 721 -3.13 14.88 5.83
CA SER A 721 -3.60 13.49 5.82
C SER A 721 -3.86 12.96 4.41
N PRO A 722 -3.98 11.63 4.22
CA PRO A 722 -4.26 11.03 2.93
C PRO A 722 -5.51 11.57 2.22
N ASP A 723 -6.56 11.95 2.94
CA ASP A 723 -7.76 12.59 2.37
C ASP A 723 -7.59 14.10 2.09
N GLY A 724 -6.50 14.71 2.56
CA GLY A 724 -6.23 16.13 2.43
C GLY A 724 -7.04 17.02 3.37
N LEU A 725 -7.74 16.45 4.37
CA LEU A 725 -8.67 17.19 5.23
C LEU A 725 -8.05 17.62 6.57
N LEU A 726 -7.00 16.94 7.04
CA LEU A 726 -6.32 17.25 8.30
C LEU A 726 -4.87 17.67 8.05
N SER A 727 -4.38 18.58 8.88
CA SER A 727 -2.95 18.96 8.87
C SER A 727 -2.11 17.88 9.57
N LEU A 728 -1.11 17.39 8.87
CA LEU A 728 -0.03 16.52 9.39
C LEU A 728 1.30 17.19 9.00
N PRO A 729 1.67 18.28 9.71
CA PRO A 729 2.67 19.24 9.26
C PRO A 729 4.02 18.58 9.02
N ASN A 730 4.65 18.87 7.88
CA ASN A 730 6.10 18.87 7.84
C ASN A 730 6.62 20.08 8.62
N SER A 731 7.76 19.93 9.29
CA SER A 731 8.30 20.99 10.15
C SER A 731 9.00 22.13 9.37
N GLY A 732 9.32 21.91 8.10
CA GLY A 732 9.82 22.91 7.17
C GLY A 732 8.79 23.31 6.10
N GLU A 733 9.29 23.62 4.90
CA GLU A 733 8.46 23.95 3.74
C GLU A 733 7.72 22.70 3.22
N GLY A 734 6.61 22.90 2.51
CA GLY A 734 6.01 21.82 1.73
C GLY A 734 6.95 21.36 0.62
N ILE A 735 7.26 22.26 -0.32
CA ILE A 735 8.28 22.04 -1.36
C ILE A 735 9.31 23.16 -1.31
N LEU A 736 10.58 22.78 -1.16
CA LEU A 736 11.74 23.66 -1.22
C LEU A 736 12.55 23.36 -2.48
N ALA A 737 12.54 24.25 -3.46
CA ALA A 737 13.30 24.14 -4.70
C ALA A 737 14.26 25.32 -4.84
N THR A 738 15.57 25.13 -4.64
CA THR A 738 16.49 26.26 -4.48
C THR A 738 17.18 26.71 -5.77
N MET A 739 17.46 25.79 -6.70
CA MET A 739 18.02 26.03 -8.04
C MET A 739 17.56 24.91 -8.97
N SER A 740 16.34 24.98 -9.50
CA SER A 740 15.79 23.91 -10.33
C SER A 740 15.24 24.48 -11.64
N PRO A 741 16.06 24.57 -12.71
CA PRO A 741 15.60 25.09 -13.96
C PRO A 741 14.60 24.14 -14.59
N SER A 742 13.56 24.69 -15.20
CA SER A 742 12.52 23.92 -15.87
C SER A 742 11.77 22.94 -14.94
N LEU A 743 11.63 23.29 -13.66
CA LEU A 743 10.79 22.58 -12.70
C LEU A 743 9.30 22.74 -13.04
N VAL A 744 8.53 21.66 -12.97
CA VAL A 744 7.07 21.70 -13.06
C VAL A 744 6.47 21.24 -11.73
N ILE A 745 5.77 22.13 -11.03
CA ILE A 745 4.97 21.83 -9.83
C ILE A 745 3.51 22.02 -10.21
N GLU A 746 2.76 20.95 -10.35
CA GLU A 746 1.37 21.03 -10.81
C GLU A 746 0.38 20.19 -10.02
N GLN A 747 -0.83 20.71 -9.79
CA GLN A 747 -1.92 19.94 -9.17
C GLN A 747 -1.60 19.34 -7.79
N ASN A 748 -0.61 19.88 -7.07
CA ASN A 748 -0.28 19.41 -5.73
C ASN A 748 -1.18 20.10 -4.69
N LEU A 749 -1.47 19.38 -3.60
CA LEU A 749 -2.05 19.92 -2.38
C LEU A 749 -0.92 20.16 -1.36
N VAL A 750 -0.60 21.42 -1.09
CA VAL A 750 0.53 21.81 -0.24
C VAL A 750 0.03 22.72 0.88
N SER A 751 -0.30 22.10 2.01
CA SER A 751 -1.07 22.75 3.07
C SER A 751 -0.60 22.28 4.44
N GLY A 752 -0.81 23.10 5.47
CA GLY A 752 -0.54 22.74 6.86
C GLY A 752 0.93 22.54 7.20
N ASN A 753 1.90 22.97 6.37
CA ASN A 753 3.32 22.90 6.70
C ASN A 753 3.72 24.04 7.66
N ARG A 754 4.75 23.85 8.49
CA ARG A 754 5.13 24.87 9.51
C ARG A 754 5.84 26.09 8.93
N SER A 755 6.41 26.00 7.73
CA SER A 755 7.05 27.11 7.00
C SER A 755 6.19 27.51 5.79
N HIS A 756 6.81 27.93 4.69
CA HIS A 756 6.15 28.23 3.42
C HIS A 756 5.52 26.99 2.77
N GLY A 757 4.46 27.19 1.99
CA GLY A 757 3.94 26.11 1.14
C GLY A 757 4.97 25.69 0.10
N LEU A 758 5.32 26.62 -0.79
CA LEU A 758 6.33 26.45 -1.82
C LEU A 758 7.43 27.52 -1.67
N ASP A 759 8.70 27.14 -1.68
CA ASP A 759 9.84 28.06 -1.76
C ASP A 759 10.66 27.75 -3.01
N ILE A 760 10.62 28.62 -4.01
CA ILE A 760 11.17 28.41 -5.34
C ILE A 760 12.29 29.41 -5.65
N GLY A 761 13.39 28.90 -6.22
CA GLY A 761 14.54 29.66 -6.72
C GLY A 761 15.14 29.06 -7.99
N GLY A 762 16.07 29.81 -8.61
CA GLY A 762 16.66 29.48 -9.90
C GLY A 762 15.88 30.03 -11.12
N GLU A 763 16.26 29.59 -12.32
CA GLU A 763 15.73 30.14 -13.58
C GLU A 763 14.70 29.25 -14.26
N GLY A 764 13.52 29.80 -14.59
CA GLY A 764 12.45 29.14 -15.30
C GLY A 764 11.59 28.23 -14.42
N GLY A 765 10.59 27.59 -15.03
CA GLY A 765 9.70 26.64 -14.37
C GLY A 765 8.25 27.08 -14.31
N PHE A 766 7.36 26.13 -13.99
CA PHE A 766 5.92 26.30 -13.93
C PHE A 766 5.38 25.83 -12.59
N VAL A 767 4.62 26.69 -11.91
CA VAL A 767 3.82 26.36 -10.73
C VAL A 767 2.35 26.55 -11.12
N ARG A 768 1.60 25.46 -11.31
CA ARG A 768 0.22 25.57 -11.83
C ARG A 768 -0.81 24.65 -11.23
N GLY A 769 -2.04 25.12 -11.05
CA GLY A 769 -3.14 24.24 -10.61
C GLY A 769 -2.99 23.69 -9.19
N ASN A 770 -2.06 24.21 -8.37
CA ASN A 770 -1.83 23.71 -7.01
C ASN A 770 -2.85 24.33 -6.03
N LEU A 771 -3.21 23.56 -5.00
CA LEU A 771 -3.94 24.03 -3.83
C LEU A 771 -2.94 24.28 -2.70
N VAL A 772 -2.82 25.52 -2.24
CA VAL A 772 -1.83 25.92 -1.24
C VAL A 772 -2.49 26.61 -0.04
N GLY A 773 -2.42 25.98 1.13
CA GLY A 773 -2.97 26.51 2.38
C GLY A 773 -4.47 26.24 2.59
N LEU A 774 -5.09 25.43 1.74
CA LEU A 774 -6.48 24.98 1.84
C LEU A 774 -6.58 23.48 1.58
N SER A 775 -7.66 22.86 2.07
CA SER A 775 -8.03 21.48 1.73
C SER A 775 -8.68 21.38 0.34
N PRO A 776 -8.89 20.16 -0.21
CA PRO A 776 -9.68 19.97 -1.42
C PRO A 776 -11.13 20.49 -1.32
N ALA A 777 -11.67 20.59 -0.11
CA ALA A 777 -13.00 21.14 0.16
C ALA A 777 -13.02 22.67 0.33
N GLY A 778 -11.88 23.34 0.16
CA GLY A 778 -11.76 24.79 0.37
C GLY A 778 -11.67 25.22 1.84
N VAL A 779 -11.61 24.26 2.78
CA VAL A 779 -11.45 24.53 4.22
C VAL A 779 -10.03 25.02 4.53
N PRO A 780 -9.84 26.01 5.42
CA PRO A 780 -8.52 26.51 5.81
C PRO A 780 -7.58 25.43 6.35
N LEU A 781 -6.40 25.31 5.75
CA LEU A 781 -5.28 24.47 6.18
C LEU A 781 -3.96 25.20 5.88
N GLY A 782 -3.86 26.44 6.37
CA GLY A 782 -2.75 27.35 6.05
C GLY A 782 -1.37 26.77 6.32
N ASN A 783 -0.41 27.07 5.45
CA ASN A 783 1.00 26.92 5.80
C ASN A 783 1.40 28.05 6.77
N GLY A 784 2.44 27.83 7.59
CA GLY A 784 2.85 28.79 8.62
C GLY A 784 3.49 30.08 8.09
N GLY A 785 4.07 30.03 6.89
CA GLY A 785 4.65 31.20 6.18
C GLY A 785 3.86 31.58 4.93
N ASP A 786 4.54 32.16 3.94
CA ASP A 786 3.94 32.47 2.64
C ASP A 786 3.39 31.22 1.93
N GLY A 787 2.34 31.39 1.12
CA GLY A 787 1.85 30.32 0.25
C GLY A 787 2.93 29.89 -0.76
N VAL A 788 3.42 30.86 -1.53
CA VAL A 788 4.55 30.69 -2.45
C VAL A 788 5.57 31.79 -2.25
N ARG A 789 6.80 31.43 -1.90
CA ARG A 789 7.93 32.35 -1.83
C ARG A 789 8.87 32.16 -3.02
N LEU A 790 9.22 33.25 -3.70
CA LEU A 790 10.27 33.30 -4.71
C LEU A 790 11.52 33.94 -4.14
N GLY A 791 12.59 33.14 -4.01
CA GLY A 791 13.89 33.57 -3.48
C GLY A 791 15.07 33.01 -4.27
N ARG A 792 16.30 33.31 -3.83
CA ARG A 792 17.55 32.78 -4.43
C ARG A 792 17.61 32.96 -5.96
N ASP A 793 17.53 34.22 -6.39
CA ASP A 793 17.65 34.62 -7.80
C ASP A 793 16.58 34.00 -8.73
N ALA A 794 15.38 33.74 -8.19
CA ALA A 794 14.22 33.24 -8.94
C ALA A 794 13.91 34.13 -10.16
N ARG A 795 14.02 33.59 -11.36
CA ARG A 795 13.81 34.35 -12.60
C ARG A 795 13.05 33.56 -13.64
N GLY A 796 12.08 34.16 -14.33
CA GLY A 796 11.34 33.46 -15.40
C GLY A 796 10.39 32.36 -14.92
N VAL A 797 10.10 32.29 -13.62
CA VAL A 797 9.12 31.34 -13.07
C VAL A 797 7.71 31.80 -13.42
N THR A 798 6.89 30.90 -13.95
CA THR A 798 5.47 31.15 -14.24
C THR A 798 4.58 30.49 -13.21
N ILE A 799 3.82 31.29 -12.46
CA ILE A 799 2.84 30.87 -11.46
C ILE A 799 1.44 31.20 -11.97
N THR A 800 0.63 30.18 -12.26
CA THR A 800 -0.71 30.38 -12.84
C THR A 800 -1.75 29.35 -12.42
N ALA A 801 -3.02 29.72 -12.37
CA ALA A 801 -4.13 28.80 -12.06
C ALA A 801 -4.01 28.09 -10.69
N ASN A 802 -3.24 28.62 -9.73
CA ASN A 802 -3.18 28.08 -8.38
C ASN A 802 -4.28 28.67 -7.50
N SER A 803 -4.72 27.93 -6.50
CA SER A 803 -5.54 28.45 -5.39
C SER A 803 -4.67 28.55 -4.14
N ILE A 804 -4.40 29.77 -3.68
CA ILE A 804 -3.47 30.06 -2.57
C ILE A 804 -4.20 30.85 -1.48
N PHE A 805 -4.58 30.17 -0.41
CA PHE A 805 -5.46 30.71 0.63
C PHE A 805 -4.92 30.43 2.03
N PHE A 806 -5.31 31.27 3.01
CA PHE A 806 -5.15 31.01 4.44
C PHE A 806 -3.73 30.82 4.96
N ASN A 807 -2.70 31.16 4.19
CA ASN A 807 -1.31 31.02 4.63
C ASN A 807 -0.95 32.10 5.66
N GLY A 808 -0.02 31.79 6.56
CA GLY A 808 0.42 32.68 7.64
C GLY A 808 1.26 33.88 7.19
N GLY A 809 1.69 33.92 5.93
CA GLY A 809 2.37 35.03 5.30
C GLY A 809 1.61 35.58 4.08
N ASP A 810 2.34 36.06 3.08
CA ASP A 810 1.77 36.53 1.82
C ASP A 810 1.27 35.33 0.98
N GLY A 811 0.31 35.56 0.07
CA GLY A 811 -0.10 34.54 -0.90
C GLY A 811 1.07 34.14 -1.80
N ILE A 812 1.61 35.11 -2.54
CA ILE A 812 2.89 34.98 -3.25
C ILE A 812 3.82 36.13 -2.86
N ARG A 813 5.03 35.79 -2.43
CA ARG A 813 6.08 36.76 -2.07
C ARG A 813 7.30 36.63 -2.99
N ALA A 814 7.58 37.68 -3.77
CA ALA A 814 8.83 37.79 -4.53
C ALA A 814 9.85 38.65 -3.78
N THR A 815 10.98 38.03 -3.39
CA THR A 815 12.07 38.70 -2.65
C THR A 815 12.94 39.59 -3.56
N ASP A 816 13.87 40.35 -2.99
CA ASP A 816 14.68 41.38 -3.66
C ASP A 816 15.44 40.94 -4.92
N ARG A 817 15.74 39.64 -5.07
CA ARG A 817 16.45 39.10 -6.22
C ARG A 817 15.58 38.31 -7.18
N ALA A 818 14.27 38.22 -6.92
CA ALA A 818 13.34 37.54 -7.78
C ALA A 818 12.86 38.49 -8.90
N LEU A 819 13.35 38.30 -10.13
CA LEU A 819 13.13 39.22 -11.25
C LEU A 819 12.40 38.54 -12.40
N ASP A 820 11.63 39.31 -13.18
CA ASP A 820 11.00 38.83 -14.43
C ASP A 820 10.28 37.47 -14.27
N ASN A 821 9.37 37.40 -13.29
CA ASN A 821 8.48 36.25 -13.05
C ASN A 821 7.02 36.55 -13.46
N GLY A 822 6.32 35.52 -13.93
CA GLY A 822 4.93 35.56 -14.40
C GLY A 822 3.92 35.16 -13.32
N PHE A 823 3.02 36.06 -12.89
CA PHE A 823 1.95 35.78 -11.91
C PHE A 823 0.62 36.14 -12.55
N PHE A 824 -0.20 35.16 -12.91
CA PHE A 824 -1.49 35.45 -13.53
C PHE A 824 -2.50 34.32 -13.37
N ALA A 825 -3.78 34.67 -13.34
CA ALA A 825 -4.90 33.74 -13.15
C ALA A 825 -4.77 32.87 -11.88
N ASN A 826 -4.14 33.37 -10.82
CA ASN A 826 -4.12 32.69 -9.52
C ASN A 826 -5.27 33.20 -8.66
N ALA A 827 -6.02 32.28 -8.05
CA ALA A 827 -6.96 32.60 -6.99
C ALA A 827 -6.19 32.73 -5.68
N ILE A 828 -6.09 33.95 -5.15
CA ILE A 828 -5.32 34.26 -3.94
C ILE A 828 -6.22 35.05 -3.01
N PHE A 829 -6.48 34.54 -1.81
CA PHE A 829 -7.38 35.20 -0.86
C PHE A 829 -7.18 34.73 0.58
N ARG A 830 -7.46 35.60 1.55
CA ARG A 830 -7.38 35.40 2.99
C ARG A 830 -6.04 34.86 3.46
N ASN A 831 -4.93 35.29 2.86
CA ASN A 831 -3.62 35.07 3.47
C ASN A 831 -3.42 36.12 4.58
N ALA A 832 -2.56 35.86 5.55
CA ALA A 832 -2.35 36.80 6.66
C ALA A 832 -1.57 38.05 6.24
N GLY A 833 -0.75 37.93 5.18
CA GLY A 833 -0.11 39.03 4.47
C GLY A 833 -0.88 39.46 3.22
N LEU A 834 -0.18 40.10 2.28
CA LEU A 834 -0.77 40.52 1.00
C LEU A 834 -0.99 39.32 0.08
N GLY A 835 -1.96 39.40 -0.83
CA GLY A 835 -2.13 38.37 -1.86
C GLY A 835 -0.89 38.23 -2.76
N LEU A 836 -0.36 39.36 -3.25
CA LEU A 836 0.88 39.42 -4.03
C LEU A 836 1.78 40.51 -3.45
N SER A 837 3.02 40.14 -3.11
CA SER A 837 4.01 41.04 -2.53
C SER A 837 5.32 40.98 -3.29
N GLN A 838 5.92 42.14 -3.57
CA GLN A 838 7.22 42.29 -4.23
C GLN A 838 8.10 43.25 -3.42
N VAL A 839 9.31 42.82 -3.03
CA VAL A 839 10.19 43.63 -2.16
C VAL A 839 10.95 44.72 -2.94
N ARG A 840 11.40 44.45 -4.19
CA ARG A 840 12.01 45.42 -5.12
C ARG A 840 11.78 45.06 -6.59
N GLY A 841 11.62 46.06 -7.47
CA GLY A 841 11.54 45.91 -8.93
C GLY A 841 10.79 47.07 -9.60
N PRO A 842 10.83 47.25 -10.93
CA PRO A 842 9.94 48.20 -11.63
C PRO A 842 8.51 47.68 -11.51
N PHE A 843 7.69 48.35 -10.71
CA PHE A 843 6.33 47.92 -10.41
C PHE A 843 5.44 48.15 -11.63
N LEU A 844 5.12 47.08 -12.37
CA LEU A 844 3.91 47.09 -13.18
C LEU A 844 2.75 47.33 -12.21
N THR A 845 2.07 48.44 -12.37
CA THR A 845 1.03 48.85 -11.43
C THR A 845 -0.30 48.88 -12.15
N ALA A 846 -1.26 48.09 -11.67
CA ALA A 846 -2.66 48.21 -12.04
C ALA A 846 -3.37 49.16 -11.06
N THR A 847 -4.31 49.93 -11.59
CA THR A 847 -5.29 50.67 -10.78
C THR A 847 -6.67 50.40 -11.35
N VAL A 848 -7.59 49.91 -10.52
CA VAL A 848 -8.99 49.76 -10.92
C VAL A 848 -9.69 51.05 -10.50
N ASN A 849 -10.06 51.86 -11.49
CA ASN A 849 -10.62 53.19 -11.26
C ASN A 849 -12.12 53.12 -10.97
N GLU A 850 -12.81 52.19 -11.64
CA GLU A 850 -14.26 52.08 -11.56
C GLU A 850 -14.72 50.67 -11.97
N ALA A 851 -15.73 50.14 -11.28
CA ALA A 851 -16.46 48.94 -11.67
C ALA A 851 -17.96 49.17 -11.47
N ARG A 852 -18.76 48.96 -12.54
CA ARG A 852 -20.21 49.15 -12.52
C ARG A 852 -20.94 47.98 -13.14
N THR A 853 -21.97 47.49 -12.46
CA THR A 853 -22.87 46.46 -12.98
C THR A 853 -24.08 47.08 -13.68
N SER A 854 -24.42 46.51 -14.84
CA SER A 854 -25.65 46.81 -15.58
C SER A 854 -26.27 45.49 -16.06
N GLY A 855 -27.44 45.13 -15.51
CA GLY A 855 -28.10 43.87 -15.81
C GLY A 855 -27.22 42.66 -15.47
N ALA A 856 -26.84 41.89 -16.49
CA ALA A 856 -26.05 40.66 -16.34
C ALA A 856 -24.53 40.85 -16.55
N SER A 857 -24.04 42.08 -16.76
CA SER A 857 -22.61 42.34 -17.00
C SER A 857 -22.05 43.42 -16.09
N THR A 858 -20.73 43.38 -15.89
CA THR A 858 -20.00 44.37 -15.09
C THR A 858 -18.89 44.99 -15.92
N ALA A 859 -18.99 46.30 -16.17
CA ALA A 859 -17.96 47.07 -16.87
C ALA A 859 -16.91 47.56 -15.87
N ILE A 860 -15.64 47.32 -16.19
CA ILE A 860 -14.49 47.64 -15.36
C ILE A 860 -13.54 48.55 -16.15
N ARG A 861 -13.23 49.72 -15.58
CA ARG A 861 -12.24 50.66 -16.09
C ARG A 861 -10.99 50.59 -15.22
N ALA A 862 -9.87 50.25 -15.84
CA ALA A 862 -8.58 50.17 -15.17
C ALA A 862 -7.51 50.95 -15.94
N ALA A 863 -6.40 51.22 -15.26
CA ALA A 863 -5.21 51.81 -15.82
C ALA A 863 -4.00 50.94 -15.50
N ALA A 864 -3.03 50.96 -16.41
CA ALA A 864 -1.74 50.33 -16.24
C ALA A 864 -0.62 51.36 -16.33
N SER A 865 0.39 51.26 -15.47
CA SER A 865 1.58 52.12 -15.45
C SER A 865 2.86 51.32 -15.14
N GLY A 866 4.02 51.95 -15.29
CA GLY A 866 5.33 51.29 -15.11
C GLY A 866 5.81 50.50 -16.34
N LEU A 867 5.24 50.78 -17.52
CA LEU A 867 5.43 50.01 -18.76
C LEU A 867 6.44 50.65 -19.74
N LEU A 868 7.26 51.61 -19.29
CA LEU A 868 8.17 52.32 -20.18
C LEU A 868 9.18 51.36 -20.83
N GLY A 869 9.19 51.30 -22.16
CA GLY A 869 10.06 50.40 -22.93
C GLY A 869 9.60 48.95 -22.98
N LEU A 870 8.42 48.62 -22.45
CA LEU A 870 7.81 47.29 -22.55
C LEU A 870 6.81 47.22 -23.72
N PRO A 871 6.67 46.05 -24.38
CA PRO A 871 5.68 45.83 -25.44
C PRO A 871 4.25 45.72 -24.88
N ALA A 872 3.31 45.27 -25.71
CA ALA A 872 1.95 44.94 -25.30
C ALA A 872 1.95 43.96 -24.11
N GLY A 873 1.04 44.17 -23.16
CA GLY A 873 0.87 43.35 -21.96
C GLY A 873 -0.56 42.90 -21.77
N THR A 874 -0.82 42.17 -20.69
CA THR A 874 -2.13 41.61 -20.35
C THR A 874 -2.52 42.00 -18.94
N ALA A 875 -3.76 42.46 -18.76
CA ALA A 875 -4.37 42.71 -17.46
C ALA A 875 -5.31 41.56 -17.10
N TYR A 876 -5.23 41.06 -15.87
CA TYR A 876 -6.05 39.98 -15.35
C TYR A 876 -6.93 40.53 -14.24
N PHE A 877 -8.23 40.25 -14.29
CA PHE A 877 -9.23 40.80 -13.38
C PHE A 877 -9.77 39.73 -12.44
N TYR A 878 -10.04 40.12 -11.20
CA TYR A 878 -10.52 39.23 -10.15
C TYR A 878 -11.68 39.87 -9.40
N ALA A 879 -12.58 39.03 -8.88
CA ALA A 879 -13.61 39.42 -7.94
C ALA A 879 -13.36 38.77 -6.58
N SER A 880 -13.53 39.56 -5.53
CA SER A 880 -13.44 39.13 -4.12
C SER A 880 -14.72 39.51 -3.38
N GLU A 881 -15.11 38.69 -2.38
CA GLU A 881 -16.29 39.01 -1.55
C GLU A 881 -16.02 40.19 -0.63
N GLU A 882 -14.77 40.36 -0.22
CA GLU A 882 -14.32 41.38 0.71
C GLU A 882 -13.00 41.98 0.20
N CYS A 883 -12.72 43.23 0.56
CA CYS A 883 -11.40 43.81 0.38
C CYS A 883 -10.42 43.30 1.42
N ASP A 884 -9.17 43.18 1.01
CA ASP A 884 -8.05 43.05 1.95
C ASP A 884 -7.97 44.30 2.87
N PRO A 885 -7.68 44.13 4.17
CA PRO A 885 -7.57 45.26 5.11
C PRO A 885 -6.51 46.31 4.73
N SER A 886 -5.48 45.96 3.96
CA SER A 886 -4.46 46.91 3.49
C SER A 886 -4.98 47.89 2.43
N GLY A 887 -6.14 47.60 1.82
CA GLY A 887 -6.69 48.34 0.69
C GLY A 887 -6.07 47.99 -0.67
N PHE A 888 -4.95 47.26 -0.68
CA PHE A 888 -4.38 46.63 -1.87
C PHE A 888 -4.93 45.21 -1.92
N GLY A 889 -5.89 44.98 -2.81
CA GLY A 889 -6.79 43.84 -2.67
C GLY A 889 -6.15 42.52 -3.08
N GLU A 890 -6.75 41.43 -2.63
CA GLU A 890 -6.45 40.09 -3.11
C GLU A 890 -7.33 39.73 -4.31
N GLY A 891 -7.06 38.59 -4.96
CA GLY A 891 -7.79 38.13 -6.14
C GLY A 891 -8.43 36.77 -5.92
N GLN A 892 -9.62 36.72 -5.31
CA GLN A 892 -10.26 35.46 -4.92
C GLN A 892 -10.74 34.60 -6.11
N SER A 893 -11.45 35.21 -7.06
CA SER A 893 -12.01 34.53 -8.23
C SER A 893 -11.55 35.19 -9.52
N PHE A 894 -10.87 34.45 -10.39
CA PHE A 894 -10.44 34.97 -11.69
C PHE A 894 -11.62 35.18 -12.64
N LEU A 895 -11.73 36.38 -13.22
CA LEU A 895 -12.83 36.79 -14.11
C LEU A 895 -12.49 36.69 -15.59
N GLY A 896 -11.22 36.88 -15.94
CA GLY A 896 -10.76 36.99 -17.32
C GLY A 896 -9.61 37.98 -17.48
N SER A 897 -9.17 38.16 -18.72
CA SER A 897 -8.03 39.00 -19.06
C SER A 897 -8.26 39.85 -20.32
N VAL A 898 -7.53 40.96 -20.43
CA VAL A 898 -7.55 41.88 -21.58
C VAL A 898 -6.12 42.26 -21.94
N ASP A 899 -5.78 42.14 -23.22
CA ASP A 899 -4.53 42.64 -23.75
C ASP A 899 -4.59 44.15 -23.98
N PHE A 900 -3.47 44.83 -23.73
CA PHE A 900 -3.35 46.27 -23.90
C PHE A 900 -2.01 46.63 -24.54
N VAL A 901 -1.97 47.80 -25.19
CA VAL A 901 -0.75 48.36 -25.76
C VAL A 901 -0.40 49.65 -25.02
N PRO A 902 0.78 49.76 -24.38
CA PRO A 902 1.16 50.97 -23.67
C PRO A 902 1.47 52.13 -24.64
N SER A 903 1.00 53.32 -24.26
CA SER A 903 1.40 54.61 -24.84
C SER A 903 2.18 55.40 -23.78
N SER A 904 3.42 55.78 -24.07
CA SER A 904 4.27 56.57 -23.15
C SER A 904 4.50 55.91 -21.78
N GLY A 905 4.46 54.57 -21.71
CA GLY A 905 4.64 53.81 -20.48
C GLY A 905 3.38 53.61 -19.62
N ALA A 906 2.19 53.95 -20.13
CA ALA A 906 0.90 53.70 -19.49
C ALA A 906 -0.17 53.21 -20.48
N ALA A 907 -1.26 52.61 -20.00
CA ALA A 907 -2.40 52.20 -20.83
C ALA A 907 -3.74 52.38 -20.09
N SER A 908 -4.81 52.67 -20.83
CA SER A 908 -6.19 52.59 -20.36
C SER A 908 -6.78 51.25 -20.77
N ILE A 909 -7.47 50.57 -19.85
CA ILE A 909 -7.99 49.21 -20.03
C ILE A 909 -9.48 49.22 -19.73
N LEU A 910 -10.26 48.61 -20.64
CA LEU A 910 -11.68 48.38 -20.47
C LEU A 910 -11.96 46.87 -20.52
N PHE A 911 -12.58 46.33 -19.48
CA PHE A 911 -13.00 44.94 -19.41
C PHE A 911 -14.49 44.85 -19.10
N SER A 912 -15.18 43.87 -19.68
CA SER A 912 -16.58 43.59 -19.41
C SER A 912 -16.72 42.16 -18.93
N ALA A 913 -16.99 41.97 -17.64
CA ALA A 913 -17.24 40.66 -17.07
C ALA A 913 -18.69 40.22 -17.42
N PRO A 914 -18.91 39.01 -17.95
CA PRO A 914 -20.24 38.52 -18.33
C PRO A 914 -21.05 38.01 -17.14
N GLN A 915 -20.98 38.71 -16.00
CA GLN A 915 -21.72 38.39 -14.79
C GLN A 915 -22.03 39.66 -13.97
N ASN A 916 -23.14 39.60 -13.22
CA ASN A 916 -23.49 40.61 -12.22
C ASN A 916 -22.58 40.42 -11.01
N LEU A 917 -21.75 41.44 -10.73
CA LEU A 917 -20.80 41.45 -9.62
C LEU A 917 -21.16 42.53 -8.59
N ALA A 918 -22.39 43.04 -8.60
CA ALA A 918 -22.81 44.07 -7.66
C ALA A 918 -22.59 43.60 -6.20
N GLY A 919 -21.97 44.45 -5.38
CA GLY A 919 -21.59 44.12 -4.00
C GLY A 919 -20.31 43.29 -3.86
N ARG A 920 -19.65 42.90 -4.96
CA ARG A 920 -18.28 42.36 -4.94
C ARG A 920 -17.25 43.48 -4.99
N PHE A 921 -15.99 43.10 -4.87
CA PHE A 921 -14.84 43.99 -5.09
C PHE A 921 -13.95 43.48 -6.22
N ILE A 922 -13.40 44.39 -7.00
CA ILE A 922 -12.56 44.11 -8.16
C ILE A 922 -11.12 44.49 -7.87
N THR A 923 -10.21 43.59 -8.23
CA THR A 923 -8.78 43.85 -8.31
C THR A 923 -8.29 43.43 -9.69
N ALA A 924 -7.14 43.97 -10.08
CA ALA A 924 -6.44 43.55 -11.28
C ALA A 924 -4.94 43.40 -11.01
N ASN A 925 -4.28 42.53 -11.76
CA ASN A 925 -2.84 42.49 -11.85
C ASN A 925 -2.39 42.47 -13.32
N LEU A 926 -1.15 42.86 -13.58
CA LEU A 926 -0.61 43.01 -14.93
C LEU A 926 0.52 42.04 -15.18
N THR A 927 0.64 41.58 -16.43
CA THR A 927 1.86 40.95 -16.93
C THR A 927 2.30 41.57 -18.25
N ALA A 928 3.61 41.65 -18.49
CA ALA A 928 4.18 42.14 -19.74
C ALA A 928 5.46 41.36 -20.11
N PRO A 929 5.71 41.08 -21.39
CA PRO A 929 6.96 40.44 -21.83
C PRO A 929 8.19 41.33 -21.55
N THR A 930 9.31 40.72 -21.17
CA THR A 930 10.61 41.42 -20.98
C THR A 930 11.74 40.47 -21.38
N GLY A 931 12.43 40.74 -22.50
CA GLY A 931 13.60 39.96 -22.92
C GLY A 931 13.35 38.45 -23.09
N GLY A 932 12.15 38.06 -23.53
CA GLY A 932 11.73 36.65 -23.65
C GLY A 932 11.14 36.02 -22.37
N LEU A 933 11.13 36.76 -21.25
CA LEU A 933 10.49 36.37 -19.99
C LEU A 933 9.20 37.17 -19.75
N LEU A 934 8.53 36.93 -18.62
CA LEU A 934 7.35 37.68 -18.19
C LEU A 934 7.65 38.49 -16.95
N ARG A 935 7.24 39.74 -16.91
CA ARG A 935 7.24 40.57 -15.70
C ARG A 935 5.81 40.76 -15.24
N SER A 936 5.58 40.66 -13.92
CA SER A 936 4.25 40.81 -13.34
C SER A 936 4.22 41.85 -12.23
N GLY A 937 3.06 42.50 -12.09
CA GLY A 937 2.75 43.41 -11.00
C GLY A 937 2.03 42.72 -9.84
N VAL A 938 1.89 43.47 -8.74
CA VAL A 938 1.02 43.11 -7.62
C VAL A 938 -0.45 43.41 -7.96
N PHE A 939 -1.36 43.02 -7.08
CA PHE A 939 -2.76 43.39 -7.22
C PHE A 939 -2.97 44.90 -7.01
N SER A 940 -3.95 45.45 -7.73
CA SER A 940 -4.38 46.83 -7.65
C SER A 940 -5.02 47.17 -6.29
N ASN A 941 -5.38 48.44 -6.14
CA ASN A 941 -6.39 48.85 -5.18
C ASN A 941 -7.66 48.00 -5.33
N CYS A 942 -8.31 47.74 -4.20
CA CYS A 942 -9.59 47.07 -4.16
C CYS A 942 -10.73 48.05 -4.51
N GLN A 943 -11.51 47.76 -5.56
CA GLN A 943 -12.59 48.63 -6.04
C GLN A 943 -13.96 47.98 -5.87
N ALA A 944 -14.84 48.58 -5.06
CA ALA A 944 -16.21 48.11 -4.92
C ALA A 944 -16.97 48.23 -6.25
N VAL A 945 -17.77 47.19 -6.56
CA VAL A 945 -18.68 47.19 -7.71
C VAL A 945 -19.98 47.86 -7.31
N ALA A 946 -20.22 49.04 -7.88
CA ALA A 946 -21.49 49.72 -7.72
C ALA A 946 -22.53 49.15 -8.70
N GLY A 947 -23.76 48.96 -8.24
CA GLY A 947 -24.90 48.90 -9.17
C GLY A 947 -25.09 50.25 -9.87
N LEU A 948 -25.70 50.26 -11.05
CA LEU A 948 -26.19 51.52 -11.60
C LEU A 948 -27.26 52.10 -10.66
N PRO A 949 -27.27 53.42 -10.41
CA PRO A 949 -28.41 54.04 -9.75
C PRO A 949 -29.67 53.75 -10.57
N CYS A 950 -30.81 53.64 -9.90
CA CYS A 950 -32.10 53.41 -10.57
C CYS A 950 -32.38 54.50 -11.61
N ALA A 951 -32.92 54.12 -12.77
CA ALA A 951 -33.39 55.04 -13.78
C ALA A 951 -34.44 55.98 -13.16
N SER A 952 -34.31 57.29 -13.38
CA SER A 952 -35.16 58.28 -12.71
C SER A 952 -36.64 58.02 -12.96
N ASP A 953 -37.44 58.02 -11.90
CA ASP A 953 -38.90 58.02 -12.02
C ASP A 953 -39.36 59.38 -12.56
N VAL A 954 -39.75 59.39 -13.83
CA VAL A 954 -40.22 60.57 -14.55
C VAL A 954 -41.73 60.52 -14.77
N THR A 955 -42.46 59.68 -14.04
CA THR A 955 -43.91 59.52 -14.18
C THR A 955 -44.64 60.87 -14.07
N ALA A 956 -44.21 61.74 -13.18
CA ALA A 956 -44.81 63.08 -13.01
C ALA A 956 -44.57 64.03 -14.19
N GLN A 957 -43.55 63.76 -15.02
CA GLN A 957 -43.21 64.55 -16.21
C GLN A 957 -43.89 64.03 -17.47
N VAL A 958 -44.57 62.88 -17.40
CA VAL A 958 -45.16 62.21 -18.56
C VAL A 958 -46.66 62.07 -18.37
N ARG A 959 -47.44 62.59 -19.32
CA ARG A 959 -48.87 62.28 -19.37
C ARG A 959 -49.07 60.88 -19.95
N ILE A 960 -49.78 60.03 -19.21
CA ILE A 960 -50.04 58.63 -19.57
C ILE A 960 -51.52 58.47 -19.93
N GLU A 961 -51.81 58.29 -21.21
CA GLU A 961 -53.17 58.07 -21.71
C GLU A 961 -53.35 56.60 -22.09
N ARG A 962 -54.41 55.98 -21.57
CA ARG A 962 -54.68 54.54 -21.73
C ARG A 962 -55.99 54.34 -22.48
N SER A 963 -55.97 53.52 -23.53
CA SER A 963 -57.20 53.06 -24.15
C SER A 963 -57.95 52.08 -23.24
N GLY A 964 -59.21 51.76 -23.56
CA GLY A 964 -59.84 50.55 -23.05
C GLY A 964 -59.10 49.30 -23.52
N PHE A 965 -59.27 48.19 -22.79
CA PHE A 965 -58.75 46.89 -23.21
C PHE A 965 -59.61 46.32 -24.35
N ARG A 966 -58.98 45.74 -25.36
CA ARG A 966 -59.65 45.02 -26.45
C ARG A 966 -59.14 43.58 -26.50
N PHE A 967 -60.04 42.61 -26.54
CA PHE A 967 -59.65 41.21 -26.70
C PHE A 967 -59.39 40.89 -28.17
N ASN A 968 -58.19 40.43 -28.49
CA ASN A 968 -57.84 39.95 -29.82
C ASN A 968 -58.15 38.44 -29.91
N ARG A 969 -59.22 38.09 -30.64
CA ARG A 969 -59.67 36.69 -30.80
C ARG A 969 -58.69 35.81 -31.58
N VAL A 970 -57.78 36.39 -32.36
CA VAL A 970 -56.77 35.64 -33.13
C VAL A 970 -55.61 35.22 -32.25
N THR A 971 -55.12 36.13 -31.39
CA THR A 971 -53.97 35.84 -30.51
C THR A 971 -54.38 35.32 -29.13
N GLY A 972 -55.67 35.44 -28.77
CA GLY A 972 -56.19 35.08 -27.46
C GLY A 972 -55.73 36.02 -26.34
N ARG A 973 -55.34 37.26 -26.66
CA ARG A 973 -54.75 38.22 -25.72
C ARG A 973 -55.56 39.50 -25.60
N TRP A 974 -55.48 40.13 -24.44
CA TRP A 974 -56.02 41.47 -24.22
C TRP A 974 -54.98 42.52 -24.60
N THR A 975 -55.36 43.46 -25.45
CA THR A 975 -54.49 44.54 -25.90
C THR A 975 -54.94 45.88 -25.34
N GLN A 976 -53.97 46.75 -25.04
CA GLN A 976 -54.21 48.13 -24.63
C GLN A 976 -53.16 49.03 -25.27
N SER A 977 -53.63 50.13 -25.85
CA SER A 977 -52.76 51.20 -26.35
C SER A 977 -52.51 52.20 -25.23
N VAL A 978 -51.24 52.50 -24.98
CA VAL A 978 -50.78 53.50 -24.01
C VAL A 978 -49.97 54.56 -24.74
N VAL A 979 -50.40 55.81 -24.66
CA VAL A 979 -49.67 56.95 -25.21
C VAL A 979 -48.95 57.65 -24.07
N LEU A 980 -47.64 57.82 -24.22
CA LEU A 980 -46.80 58.62 -23.32
C LEU A 980 -46.51 59.95 -24.00
N THR A 981 -46.89 61.06 -23.37
CA THR A 981 -46.51 62.42 -23.82
C THR A 981 -45.53 63.02 -22.83
N ASN A 982 -44.33 63.40 -23.28
CA ASN A 982 -43.38 64.10 -22.41
C ASN A 982 -43.81 65.56 -22.22
N LEU A 983 -44.15 65.95 -20.99
CA LEU A 983 -44.51 67.33 -20.62
C LEU A 983 -43.34 68.09 -19.98
N GLY A 984 -42.22 67.41 -19.74
CA GLY A 984 -41.02 67.96 -19.14
C GLY A 984 -39.90 68.23 -20.17
N PRO A 985 -38.66 68.42 -19.70
CA PRO A 985 -37.49 68.49 -20.58
C PRO A 985 -37.24 67.17 -21.32
N ASP A 986 -36.37 67.19 -22.33
CA ASP A 986 -36.02 66.00 -23.12
C ASP A 986 -35.60 64.82 -22.24
N LEU A 987 -36.26 63.68 -22.42
CA LEU A 987 -35.90 62.41 -21.78
C LEU A 987 -34.94 61.65 -22.69
N THR A 988 -33.68 61.49 -22.28
CA THR A 988 -32.63 60.78 -23.01
C THR A 988 -32.31 59.42 -22.39
N ASP A 989 -31.53 58.60 -23.11
CA ASP A 989 -30.95 57.35 -22.60
C ASP A 989 -31.98 56.26 -22.20
N GLY A 990 -33.10 56.22 -22.92
CA GLY A 990 -34.10 55.16 -22.88
C GLY A 990 -35.26 55.39 -21.91
N VAL A 991 -36.48 55.44 -22.45
CA VAL A 991 -37.75 55.58 -21.71
C VAL A 991 -38.44 54.22 -21.61
N SER A 992 -38.93 53.85 -20.42
CA SER A 992 -39.56 52.56 -20.18
C SER A 992 -40.83 52.71 -19.34
N LEU A 993 -41.87 51.96 -19.70
CA LEU A 993 -43.14 51.89 -18.98
C LEU A 993 -43.16 50.62 -18.13
N LEU A 994 -43.08 50.79 -16.81
CA LEU A 994 -43.25 49.75 -15.80
C LEU A 994 -44.73 49.48 -15.58
N ILE A 995 -45.09 48.20 -15.54
CA ILE A 995 -46.45 47.71 -15.30
C ILE A 995 -46.55 47.29 -13.83
N GLY A 996 -46.53 48.28 -12.94
CA GLY A 996 -46.52 48.08 -11.50
C GLY A 996 -47.85 47.57 -10.96
N SER A 997 -47.82 46.82 -9.86
CA SER A 997 -49.03 46.29 -9.20
C SER A 997 -50.01 45.60 -10.16
N LEU A 998 -49.49 44.91 -11.18
CA LEU A 998 -50.30 44.08 -12.07
C LEU A 998 -50.97 43.00 -11.23
N ASN A 999 -52.30 42.96 -11.24
CA ASN A 999 -53.03 41.97 -10.46
C ASN A 999 -52.72 40.54 -10.95
N SER A 1000 -52.76 39.57 -10.04
CA SER A 1000 -52.39 38.17 -10.29
C SER A 1000 -53.24 37.47 -11.36
N ALA A 1001 -54.34 38.08 -11.78
CA ALA A 1001 -55.20 37.62 -12.87
C ALA A 1001 -54.54 37.72 -14.26
N ALA A 1002 -53.49 38.55 -14.42
CA ALA A 1002 -52.89 38.83 -15.72
C ALA A 1002 -51.36 38.84 -15.69
N THR A 1003 -50.75 38.44 -16.80
CA THR A 1003 -49.31 38.59 -17.03
C THR A 1003 -49.07 39.39 -18.30
N LEU A 1004 -48.03 40.23 -18.30
CA LEU A 1004 -47.63 40.99 -19.48
C LEU A 1004 -46.96 40.05 -20.48
N PHE A 1005 -47.47 39.97 -21.70
CA PHE A 1005 -46.91 39.12 -22.75
C PHE A 1005 -45.67 39.78 -23.37
N GLN A 1006 -44.53 39.08 -23.37
CA GLN A 1006 -43.23 39.55 -23.91
C GLN A 1006 -42.75 40.89 -23.30
N PRO A 1007 -42.56 40.98 -21.96
CA PRO A 1007 -41.93 42.16 -21.36
C PRO A 1007 -40.54 42.40 -21.97
N SER A 1008 -40.11 43.66 -22.00
CA SER A 1008 -38.74 44.02 -22.38
C SER A 1008 -37.72 43.62 -21.29
N GLY A 1009 -38.20 43.46 -20.05
CA GLY A 1009 -37.43 42.98 -18.91
C GLY A 1009 -38.23 43.09 -17.62
N THR A 1010 -37.56 42.85 -16.50
CA THR A 1010 -38.10 43.03 -15.15
C THR A 1010 -37.31 44.12 -14.43
N ALA A 1011 -38.04 45.08 -13.89
CA ALA A 1011 -37.54 46.21 -13.14
C ALA A 1011 -37.41 45.85 -11.65
N ASN A 1012 -36.22 46.01 -11.07
CA ASN A 1012 -35.97 45.75 -9.65
C ASN A 1012 -35.85 47.03 -8.82
N CYS A 1013 -35.64 48.16 -9.51
CA CYS A 1013 -35.75 49.47 -8.93
C CYS A 1013 -37.25 49.80 -8.73
N PHE A 1014 -37.59 50.46 -7.61
CA PHE A 1014 -38.96 50.92 -7.30
C PHE A 1014 -39.95 49.91 -6.69
N GLY A 1015 -39.48 48.80 -6.12
CA GLY A 1015 -40.29 47.89 -5.29
C GLY A 1015 -40.12 46.41 -5.69
N PRO A 1016 -41.16 45.57 -5.56
CA PRO A 1016 -41.07 44.18 -6.00
C PRO A 1016 -40.81 44.09 -7.52
N PRO A 1017 -40.18 43.00 -7.99
CA PRO A 1017 -39.84 42.81 -9.41
C PRO A 1017 -41.03 43.08 -10.33
N THR A 1018 -40.92 44.10 -11.17
CA THR A 1018 -42.04 44.66 -11.95
C THR A 1018 -41.76 44.53 -13.45
N PRO A 1019 -42.61 43.90 -14.26
CA PRO A 1019 -42.37 43.81 -15.70
C PRO A 1019 -42.46 45.18 -16.36
N PHE A 1020 -41.59 45.47 -17.33
CA PHE A 1020 -41.62 46.71 -18.09
C PHE A 1020 -41.63 46.49 -19.61
N ARG A 1021 -42.05 47.53 -20.34
CA ARG A 1021 -41.92 47.66 -21.79
C ARG A 1021 -41.05 48.86 -22.12
N GLN A 1022 -40.07 48.66 -22.99
CA GLN A 1022 -39.27 49.76 -23.52
C GLN A 1022 -40.15 50.59 -24.46
N ALA A 1023 -40.22 51.89 -24.22
CA ALA A 1023 -41.07 52.82 -24.94
C ALA A 1023 -40.32 53.47 -26.11
N ALA A 1024 -39.18 54.09 -25.83
CA ALA A 1024 -38.35 54.80 -26.80
C ALA A 1024 -36.90 54.89 -26.32
N SER A 1025 -35.95 55.17 -27.21
CA SER A 1025 -34.55 55.48 -26.84
C SER A 1025 -34.39 56.93 -26.36
N ARG A 1026 -35.26 57.84 -26.80
CA ARG A 1026 -35.39 59.24 -26.40
C ARG A 1026 -36.85 59.65 -26.54
N LEU A 1027 -37.31 60.61 -25.75
CA LEU A 1027 -38.59 61.29 -25.94
C LEU A 1027 -38.43 62.79 -25.69
N ALA A 1028 -38.42 63.60 -26.74
CA ALA A 1028 -38.22 65.05 -26.64
C ALA A 1028 -39.40 65.74 -25.94
N SER A 1029 -39.20 66.97 -25.45
CA SER A 1029 -40.27 67.75 -24.84
C SER A 1029 -41.44 67.95 -25.82
N GLY A 1030 -42.66 67.63 -25.38
CA GLY A 1030 -43.87 67.67 -26.19
C GLY A 1030 -44.07 66.47 -27.13
N GLU A 1031 -43.08 65.58 -27.27
CA GLU A 1031 -43.16 64.40 -28.12
C GLU A 1031 -44.03 63.29 -27.50
N GLN A 1032 -44.66 62.49 -28.35
CA GLN A 1032 -45.51 61.36 -27.97
C GLN A 1032 -44.98 60.05 -28.51
N VAL A 1033 -45.10 58.98 -27.70
CA VAL A 1033 -44.86 57.61 -28.16
C VAL A 1033 -46.05 56.72 -27.80
N LEU A 1034 -46.48 55.91 -28.77
CA LEU A 1034 -47.53 54.91 -28.61
C LEU A 1034 -46.92 53.54 -28.32
N ILE A 1035 -47.36 52.92 -27.22
CA ILE A 1035 -46.97 51.57 -26.80
C ILE A 1035 -48.20 50.68 -26.84
N THR A 1036 -48.09 49.52 -27.47
CA THR A 1036 -49.14 48.49 -27.40
C THR A 1036 -48.74 47.44 -26.37
N LEU A 1037 -49.52 47.33 -25.30
CA LEU A 1037 -49.38 46.29 -24.28
C LEU A 1037 -50.28 45.11 -24.64
N GLU A 1038 -49.76 43.90 -24.48
CA GLU A 1038 -50.53 42.66 -24.61
C GLU A 1038 -50.48 41.88 -23.29
N PHE A 1039 -51.62 41.33 -22.86
CA PHE A 1039 -51.73 40.58 -21.62
C PHE A 1039 -52.33 39.19 -21.86
N ILE A 1040 -51.80 38.21 -21.16
CA ILE A 1040 -52.41 36.90 -20.99
C ILE A 1040 -53.25 36.95 -19.71
N ASN A 1041 -54.55 36.71 -19.81
CA ASN A 1041 -55.48 36.75 -18.68
C ASN A 1041 -56.43 35.55 -18.79
N PRO A 1042 -56.05 34.38 -18.25
CA PRO A 1042 -56.85 33.16 -18.37
C PRO A 1042 -58.14 33.20 -17.54
N SER A 1043 -58.19 34.07 -16.52
CA SER A 1043 -59.34 34.19 -15.61
C SER A 1043 -60.45 35.10 -16.12
N ASN A 1044 -60.19 35.88 -17.19
CA ASN A 1044 -61.05 36.97 -17.66
C ASN A 1044 -61.45 37.99 -16.58
N ALA A 1045 -60.76 38.05 -15.45
CA ALA A 1045 -60.97 39.09 -14.44
C ALA A 1045 -60.49 40.45 -14.96
N ALA A 1046 -60.94 41.55 -14.34
CA ALA A 1046 -60.51 42.89 -14.74
C ALA A 1046 -58.99 43.04 -14.64
N ILE A 1047 -58.31 43.47 -15.72
CA ILE A 1047 -56.87 43.73 -15.71
C ILE A 1047 -56.63 45.11 -15.09
N ALA A 1048 -55.83 45.16 -14.02
CA ALA A 1048 -55.49 46.40 -13.33
C ALA A 1048 -53.98 46.46 -13.07
N TYR A 1049 -53.38 47.62 -13.36
CA TYR A 1049 -51.99 47.94 -13.06
C TYR A 1049 -51.80 49.46 -12.88
N VAL A 1050 -50.73 49.82 -12.19
CA VAL A 1050 -50.27 51.18 -11.96
C VAL A 1050 -49.08 51.45 -12.88
N PRO A 1051 -49.23 52.29 -13.92
CA PRO A 1051 -48.12 52.64 -14.81
C PRO A 1051 -47.12 53.53 -14.09
N ARG A 1052 -45.83 53.23 -14.23
CA ARG A 1052 -44.72 54.11 -13.85
C ARG A 1052 -43.80 54.29 -15.05
N VAL A 1053 -43.35 55.50 -15.34
CA VAL A 1053 -42.41 55.77 -16.43
C VAL A 1053 -41.06 56.10 -15.84
N VAL A 1054 -40.04 55.34 -16.25
CA VAL A 1054 -38.65 55.59 -15.87
C VAL A 1054 -37.84 55.95 -17.11
N ALA A 1055 -36.88 56.85 -16.94
CA ALA A 1055 -36.01 57.29 -18.03
C ALA A 1055 -34.57 57.50 -17.55
N GLY A 1056 -33.63 57.39 -18.49
CA GLY A 1056 -32.20 57.60 -18.24
C GLY A 1056 -31.39 56.30 -18.24
N ALA A 1057 -30.07 56.47 -18.10
CA ALA A 1057 -29.08 55.39 -18.18
C ALA A 1057 -29.05 54.45 -16.95
N GLY A 1058 -29.91 54.67 -15.96
CA GLY A 1058 -29.96 53.89 -14.73
C GLY A 1058 -30.55 52.48 -14.91
N GLU A 1059 -30.44 51.66 -13.86
CA GLU A 1059 -31.06 50.33 -13.84
C GLU A 1059 -32.58 50.44 -13.81
N ARG A 1060 -33.27 49.58 -14.57
CA ARG A 1060 -34.73 49.56 -14.63
C ARG A 1060 -35.26 48.69 -13.51
#